data_AF-A0A1Y3UCY6-F1
#
_entry.id   AF-A0A1Y3UCY6-F1
#
_cell.length_a   1.000
_cell.length_b   1.000
_cell.length_c   1.000
_cell.angle_alpha   90.00
_cell.angle_beta   90.00
_cell.angle_gamma   90.00
#
_symmetry.space_group_name_H-M   'P 1'
#
loop_
_entity.id
_entity.type
_entity.pdbx_description
1 polymer ?
#
loop_
_entity_poly.entity_id
_entity_poly.type
_entity_poly.pdbx_seq_one_letter_code
_entity_poly.pdbx_strand_id
1 'polypeptide(L)'
;MGRSAMRGIKRLLVGVSASVLAIALVTMPFSLAFAGEDGAASLHPLAESAEQAEKDVEELPGDTSSGSPESPIDDSEGLASSSADEVDTNTGSGSADVSAPEETPSSPEAPSGPSEDQNQDSATAAPDASPSEVTGESKDEQREVEGAANPEILSEQEPSATGSDGDSATKASKPAVQVEAHVQNRGWLRPVGEQAVVGTVGQNLNLEGLRLHLSGADGSDIQVMAHVRNIGWQDWVSSNGVAGTVGKNLPIEAIKIRLTGELSNSYDVWYQVHSADFGWSGWAKNGESAGSQGYAKSAQAVRVVLLPKNSSAPGSTANAFRTYAIGYSAHVQNIGWQGKVADGAQAGTTGKNLNLEALTISLGGSAGSGAVQVRAHVQNIGWQGWTSGQAGTTGRNLPIEALQIKLTGDVANSYDVWYRVHSADFGWGGWASNGASAGSQGYAKAAQAVEIQLVAKGKGAPGSTANAFRCPTAIWSAHISEIGWRSSKSSSSTPSFTLGTTGQAKSLEAFTLSLPGLGSGSVSYSAHVSNIGWQKAVSDGATAGTTGRGLPIEAVKISLNGSLGDTYDIWYRAHVRNIGWLGWTKNGEPAGSEGLASPVEAIEVRVLKKGSAAPGAGTAFLAKPTISYSAYSVGKGWGAATSNGGTAGATGQNRAVEAFKVSYGGAVSGGVSYKAHLANVGWQGAVTNNAIAGAAGKGNDLQAISISLTGDAAKYFDVWYRVHVENYGWLGWAKNGAYAGTTKLNLQVEAIQVTVTGKGSAAPGSTTRSYFDHYVYIGWQNPSQYPQVSCNTVKLPDYCKGEFTYVTPSRIPYNATREDCINAFIQRAYEYLGTRYIEPYSTAPGGAVDCSGLVLQCLYATGMDLGWYNPYNHRWLPEQTYNSTNWYRNNTFMPVSVSSIKRGDLIYYRGHVAIYIGNGQIIDSWPGRGVTIRGINAPGTVIGAARPFVG
;
A
#
# COMPACT_ATOMS: atom_id res chain seq x y z
N MET A 1 -52.95 7.50 -34.15
CA MET A 1 -54.01 6.47 -33.97
C MET A 1 -53.68 5.65 -32.72
N GLY A 2 -54.66 4.94 -32.13
CA GLY A 2 -54.45 4.09 -30.94
C GLY A 2 -54.77 4.76 -29.59
N ARG A 3 -55.60 4.10 -28.77
CA ARG A 3 -56.01 4.42 -27.38
C ARG A 3 -56.32 3.11 -26.64
N SER A 4 -56.36 3.13 -25.30
CA SER A 4 -56.98 2.10 -24.40
C SER A 4 -56.23 0.74 -24.33
N ALA A 5 -56.43 -0.19 -23.38
CA ALA A 5 -57.27 -0.36 -22.16
C ALA A 5 -56.71 -1.52 -21.28
N MET A 6 -57.08 -1.81 -20.01
CA MET A 6 -57.69 -1.04 -18.90
C MET A 6 -57.61 -1.82 -17.55
N ARG A 7 -57.38 -1.11 -16.43
CA ARG A 7 -57.97 -1.23 -15.06
C ARG A 7 -58.17 -2.60 -14.34
N GLY A 8 -57.82 -2.61 -13.04
CA GLY A 8 -58.38 -3.46 -11.95
C GLY A 8 -57.43 -3.46 -10.73
N ILE A 9 -57.80 -3.56 -9.43
CA ILE A 9 -59.08 -3.71 -8.67
C ILE A 9 -59.05 -2.76 -7.43
N LYS A 10 -60.05 -2.76 -6.51
CA LYS A 10 -60.30 -1.70 -5.49
C LYS A 10 -60.95 -2.22 -4.17
N ARG A 11 -60.73 -1.52 -3.03
CA ARG A 11 -61.47 -1.58 -1.70
C ARG A 11 -61.19 -2.80 -0.78
N LEU A 12 -61.48 -2.83 0.55
CA LEU A 12 -62.19 -1.92 1.50
C LEU A 12 -61.68 -2.03 2.98
N LEU A 13 -62.27 -1.22 3.90
CA LEU A 13 -62.20 -1.11 5.40
C LEU A 13 -61.06 -0.22 5.95
N VAL A 14 -61.22 0.81 6.82
CA VAL A 14 -62.23 1.26 7.85
C VAL A 14 -62.09 0.57 9.22
N GLY A 15 -61.86 1.25 10.36
CA GLY A 15 -61.61 2.68 10.62
C GLY A 15 -61.63 3.05 12.14
N VAL A 16 -61.68 4.36 12.48
CA VAL A 16 -61.96 4.96 13.84
C VAL A 16 -60.76 4.90 14.84
N SER A 17 -60.38 5.92 15.65
CA SER A 17 -60.98 7.22 16.02
C SER A 17 -59.97 8.41 16.20
N ALA A 18 -60.51 9.56 16.62
CA ALA A 18 -59.97 10.91 16.86
C ALA A 18 -58.79 11.03 17.88
N SER A 19 -58.08 12.17 18.09
CA SER A 19 -58.55 13.57 18.17
C SER A 19 -57.52 14.70 17.92
N VAL A 20 -58.04 15.80 17.35
CA VAL A 20 -57.68 17.22 17.53
C VAL A 20 -56.21 17.68 17.40
N LEU A 21 -55.98 18.54 16.40
CA LEU A 21 -55.04 19.67 16.47
C LEU A 21 -55.75 20.93 15.96
N ALA A 22 -55.73 22.01 16.73
CA ALA A 22 -56.39 23.27 16.36
C ALA A 22 -55.40 24.23 15.69
N ILE A 23 -55.85 24.88 14.61
CA ILE A 23 -55.13 25.97 13.93
C ILE A 23 -56.04 27.20 13.93
N ALA A 24 -55.51 28.35 14.35
CA ALA A 24 -56.16 29.65 14.22
C ALA A 24 -55.14 30.72 13.80
N LEU A 25 -55.48 31.48 12.76
CA LEU A 25 -54.74 32.68 12.34
C LEU A 25 -55.25 33.89 13.14
N VAL A 26 -54.36 34.82 13.49
CA VAL A 26 -54.64 36.27 13.58
C VAL A 26 -53.44 37.05 13.00
N THR A 27 -53.68 38.29 12.57
CA THR A 27 -52.86 39.11 11.67
C THR A 27 -52.15 40.29 12.37
N MET A 28 -50.91 40.62 11.94
CA MET A 28 -50.35 41.99 11.65
C MET A 28 -50.49 43.16 12.69
N PRO A 29 -49.96 44.40 12.48
CA PRO A 29 -48.83 44.91 11.65
C PRO A 29 -47.91 45.94 12.39
N PHE A 30 -47.04 46.68 11.65
CA PHE A 30 -46.26 47.90 12.03
C PHE A 30 -45.12 47.71 13.09
N SER A 31 -44.10 48.58 13.20
CA SER A 31 -43.92 49.95 12.65
C SER A 31 -42.49 50.24 12.11
N LEU A 32 -42.21 51.50 11.72
CA LEU A 32 -41.09 51.89 10.83
C LEU A 32 -40.14 52.97 11.43
N ALA A 33 -38.87 52.96 10.96
CA ALA A 33 -37.90 54.07 10.83
C ALA A 33 -37.35 54.84 12.07
N PHE A 34 -36.03 55.09 12.06
CA PHE A 34 -35.42 56.44 12.00
C PHE A 34 -33.94 56.35 11.54
N ALA A 35 -33.29 57.46 11.16
CA ALA A 35 -31.94 57.50 10.59
C ALA A 35 -31.20 58.84 10.81
N GLY A 36 -29.85 58.80 10.69
CA GLY A 36 -28.91 59.94 10.67
C GLY A 36 -28.68 60.66 12.02
N GLU A 37 -27.73 61.59 12.16
CA GLU A 37 -26.35 61.72 11.64
C GLU A 37 -25.63 62.87 12.41
N ASP A 38 -24.36 63.16 12.08
CA ASP A 38 -23.56 64.33 12.50
C ASP A 38 -23.13 64.54 13.98
N GLY A 39 -21.90 65.07 14.15
CA GLY A 39 -21.33 65.48 15.45
C GLY A 39 -19.80 65.37 15.54
N ALA A 40 -19.05 66.27 14.88
CA ALA A 40 -17.58 66.20 14.79
C ALA A 40 -16.82 67.24 15.66
N ALA A 41 -15.67 66.85 16.20
CA ALA A 41 -14.57 67.75 16.60
C ALA A 41 -13.24 66.98 16.76
N SER A 42 -12.11 67.65 16.51
CA SER A 42 -10.75 67.07 16.51
C SER A 42 -9.88 67.55 17.69
N LEU A 43 -8.99 66.71 18.21
CA LEU A 43 -7.71 67.15 18.80
C LEU A 43 -6.59 66.09 18.64
N HIS A 44 -5.42 66.58 18.23
CA HIS A 44 -4.06 66.00 18.33
C HIS A 44 -3.20 67.05 19.10
N PRO A 45 -1.94 66.82 19.54
CA PRO A 45 -0.96 65.80 19.11
C PRO A 45 -0.16 65.15 20.27
N LEU A 46 0.99 64.48 19.94
CA LEU A 46 2.30 64.31 20.65
C LEU A 46 2.35 64.13 22.21
N ALA A 47 3.39 63.58 22.87
CA ALA A 47 4.53 62.66 22.65
C ALA A 47 5.52 62.90 23.84
N GLU A 48 6.71 62.26 23.83
CA GLU A 48 7.83 62.40 24.79
C GLU A 48 7.59 61.80 26.21
N SER A 49 8.59 61.34 26.97
CA SER A 49 10.07 61.23 26.79
C SER A 49 10.51 59.73 26.93
N ALA A 50 11.67 59.22 26.50
CA ALA A 50 13.10 59.62 26.63
C ALA A 50 13.56 59.71 28.12
N GLU A 51 14.78 59.34 28.53
CA GLU A 51 16.10 59.18 27.86
C GLU A 51 16.95 58.11 28.65
N GLN A 52 17.69 57.16 28.05
CA GLN A 52 19.18 57.10 27.89
C GLN A 52 20.06 57.60 29.07
N ALA A 53 21.31 57.14 29.29
CA ALA A 53 22.12 55.99 28.84
C ALA A 53 23.44 55.93 29.66
N GLU A 54 24.23 54.85 29.57
CA GLU A 54 25.70 54.93 29.70
C GLU A 54 26.40 53.74 28.99
N LYS A 55 27.75 53.72 28.97
CA LYS A 55 28.56 53.11 27.90
C LYS A 55 29.94 52.63 28.40
N ASP A 56 30.49 51.56 27.82
CA ASP A 56 31.92 51.25 27.61
C ASP A 56 32.00 49.96 26.74
N VAL A 57 32.81 49.74 25.68
CA VAL A 57 34.14 50.21 25.22
C VAL A 57 35.31 49.50 25.92
N GLU A 58 36.26 48.78 25.28
CA GLU A 58 36.45 48.25 23.90
C GLU A 58 37.24 46.89 24.06
N GLU A 59 37.88 46.15 23.12
CA GLU A 59 38.27 46.28 21.70
C GLU A 59 38.24 44.89 20.96
N LEU A 60 39.31 44.49 20.25
CA LEU A 60 39.49 43.31 19.39
C LEU A 60 40.91 42.69 19.63
N PRO A 61 41.55 41.79 18.82
CA PRO A 61 41.19 41.10 17.56
C PRO A 61 41.30 39.54 17.69
N GLY A 62 41.39 38.67 16.67
CA GLY A 62 41.56 38.83 15.21
C GLY A 62 41.48 37.48 14.44
N ASP A 63 41.59 37.53 13.12
CA ASP A 63 41.41 36.40 12.17
C ASP A 63 42.67 35.53 11.97
N THR A 64 42.51 34.21 11.73
CA THR A 64 43.34 33.37 10.83
C THR A 64 42.85 31.91 10.74
N SER A 65 43.41 31.12 9.80
CA SER A 65 42.83 29.89 9.24
C SER A 65 43.54 28.57 9.61
N SER A 66 42.88 27.46 9.23
CA SER A 66 43.44 26.12 8.92
C SER A 66 43.78 25.17 10.09
N GLY A 67 43.79 23.86 9.79
CA GLY A 67 44.26 22.79 10.67
C GLY A 67 43.29 21.61 10.83
N SER A 68 43.66 20.45 10.29
CA SER A 68 43.22 19.14 10.82
C SER A 68 44.23 18.66 11.87
N PRO A 69 43.78 17.84 12.83
CA PRO A 69 44.29 16.46 12.90
C PRO A 69 43.10 15.47 13.08
N GLU A 70 43.15 14.23 12.62
CA GLU A 70 44.14 13.15 12.82
C GLU A 70 44.28 12.70 14.28
N SER A 71 44.43 11.39 14.48
CA SER A 71 44.51 10.72 15.78
C SER A 71 45.65 9.69 15.74
N PRO A 72 46.44 9.53 16.80
CA PRO A 72 47.72 8.82 16.75
C PRO A 72 47.58 7.29 16.69
N ILE A 73 48.66 6.65 16.24
CA ILE A 73 48.90 5.20 16.08
C ILE A 73 50.19 4.84 16.88
N ASP A 74 50.54 3.54 16.94
CA ASP A 74 51.72 2.88 17.54
C ASP A 74 51.73 2.71 19.09
N ASP A 75 52.26 1.63 19.69
CA ASP A 75 52.45 0.19 19.34
C ASP A 75 52.76 -0.58 20.69
N SER A 76 53.25 -1.82 20.86
CA SER A 76 53.75 -2.92 20.00
C SER A 76 53.63 -4.32 20.66
N GLU A 77 53.86 -5.37 19.85
CA GLU A 77 54.29 -6.75 20.20
C GLU A 77 53.36 -7.63 21.09
N GLY A 78 53.40 -8.98 21.05
CA GLY A 78 54.12 -9.90 20.14
C GLY A 78 53.93 -11.40 20.46
N LEU A 79 53.48 -12.18 19.45
CA LEU A 79 53.70 -13.63 19.18
C LEU A 79 53.48 -14.76 20.24
N ALA A 80 52.46 -15.60 19.95
CA ALA A 80 52.49 -17.07 19.77
C ALA A 80 52.84 -18.09 20.91
N SER A 81 51.99 -19.13 21.05
CA SER A 81 52.38 -20.49 21.52
C SER A 81 51.40 -21.62 21.08
N SER A 82 51.99 -22.74 20.61
CA SER A 82 51.67 -24.20 20.81
C SER A 82 50.21 -24.70 21.00
N SER A 83 49.65 -25.66 20.23
CA SER A 83 49.97 -27.11 20.01
C SER A 83 49.72 -28.03 21.24
N ALA A 84 49.20 -29.27 21.18
CA ALA A 84 48.51 -30.09 20.15
C ALA A 84 47.95 -31.40 20.79
N ASP A 85 47.04 -32.13 20.10
CA ASP A 85 46.65 -33.58 20.18
C ASP A 85 46.36 -34.22 21.58
N GLU A 86 45.84 -35.45 21.82
CA GLU A 86 45.41 -36.68 21.07
C GLU A 86 43.97 -37.07 21.56
N VAL A 87 43.03 -37.71 20.83
CA VAL A 87 42.93 -39.04 20.16
C VAL A 87 42.83 -40.26 21.11
N ASP A 88 41.62 -40.83 21.26
CA ASP A 88 41.36 -42.29 21.06
C ASP A 88 39.86 -42.66 20.94
N THR A 89 39.61 -43.92 20.56
CA THR A 89 38.68 -44.42 19.53
C THR A 89 37.74 -45.57 20.00
N ASN A 90 36.80 -46.03 19.14
CA ASN A 90 36.06 -47.32 19.19
C ASN A 90 35.07 -47.57 20.38
N THR A 91 33.89 -48.22 20.30
CA THR A 91 33.02 -48.89 19.28
C THR A 91 31.53 -48.62 19.67
N GLY A 92 30.44 -49.02 18.99
CA GLY A 92 30.18 -49.71 17.71
C GLY A 92 28.80 -50.43 17.71
N SER A 93 28.31 -50.87 16.53
CA SER A 93 26.96 -51.45 16.25
C SER A 93 25.76 -50.49 16.42
N GLY A 94 24.65 -50.63 15.68
CA GLY A 94 24.42 -51.47 14.50
C GLY A 94 22.95 -51.84 14.23
N SER A 95 22.22 -51.02 13.46
CA SER A 95 20.98 -51.43 12.75
C SER A 95 20.64 -50.40 11.66
N ALA A 96 19.89 -50.81 10.64
CA ALA A 96 19.45 -49.97 9.53
C ALA A 96 17.93 -50.06 9.35
N ASP A 97 17.32 -49.03 8.73
CA ASP A 97 16.34 -49.24 7.66
C ASP A 97 16.28 -48.01 6.73
N VAL A 98 15.60 -48.12 5.58
CA VAL A 98 15.79 -47.24 4.40
C VAL A 98 14.47 -46.81 3.75
N SER A 99 14.50 -45.66 3.05
CA SER A 99 13.65 -45.26 1.90
C SER A 99 12.55 -44.21 2.12
N ALA A 100 12.71 -43.06 1.46
CA ALA A 100 11.65 -42.21 0.92
C ALA A 100 12.21 -41.44 -0.31
N PRO A 101 11.48 -41.33 -1.44
CA PRO A 101 12.03 -40.78 -2.70
C PRO A 101 11.69 -39.30 -2.96
N GLU A 102 12.36 -38.71 -3.96
CA GLU A 102 12.07 -37.39 -4.52
C GLU A 102 10.94 -37.44 -5.59
N GLU A 103 10.18 -36.36 -5.74
CA GLU A 103 9.24 -36.17 -6.86
C GLU A 103 9.75 -35.15 -7.88
N THR A 104 9.45 -35.38 -9.17
CA THR A 104 9.66 -34.42 -10.27
C THR A 104 8.39 -34.31 -11.12
N PRO A 105 7.99 -33.10 -11.56
CA PRO A 105 6.77 -32.90 -12.35
C PRO A 105 6.98 -33.18 -13.86
N SER A 106 5.92 -33.61 -14.54
CA SER A 106 5.94 -34.16 -15.89
C SER A 106 5.65 -33.16 -17.03
N SER A 107 5.93 -33.59 -18.27
CA SER A 107 5.66 -32.85 -19.52
C SER A 107 4.24 -33.12 -20.05
N PRO A 108 3.56 -32.15 -20.68
CA PRO A 108 2.29 -32.36 -21.39
C PRO A 108 2.47 -32.94 -22.81
N GLU A 109 1.34 -33.39 -23.38
CA GLU A 109 1.25 -34.24 -24.58
C GLU A 109 1.08 -33.48 -25.91
N ALA A 110 1.17 -34.22 -27.03
CA ALA A 110 0.88 -33.75 -28.38
C ALA A 110 -0.44 -34.32 -28.92
N PRO A 111 -1.22 -33.58 -29.74
CA PRO A 111 -2.49 -34.05 -30.28
C PRO A 111 -2.35 -34.90 -31.56
N SER A 112 -3.33 -35.76 -31.79
CA SER A 112 -3.49 -36.58 -32.99
C SER A 112 -4.38 -35.92 -34.06
N GLY A 113 -4.45 -36.54 -35.23
CA GLY A 113 -5.55 -36.39 -36.19
C GLY A 113 -5.85 -37.74 -36.84
N PRO A 114 -6.51 -37.78 -38.00
CA PRO A 114 -7.66 -36.97 -38.43
C PRO A 114 -8.92 -37.86 -38.62
N SER A 115 -10.06 -37.27 -39.00
CA SER A 115 -11.23 -38.03 -39.44
C SER A 115 -12.03 -37.29 -40.53
N GLU A 116 -12.18 -37.95 -41.67
CA GLU A 116 -13.20 -37.70 -42.70
C GLU A 116 -14.56 -38.28 -42.18
N ASP A 117 -15.74 -38.14 -42.79
CA ASP A 117 -16.05 -37.93 -44.21
C ASP A 117 -17.54 -37.50 -44.45
N GLN A 118 -17.81 -36.74 -45.53
CA GLN A 118 -19.12 -36.45 -46.21
C GLN A 118 -20.31 -35.83 -45.40
N ASN A 119 -21.40 -35.25 -45.94
CA ASN A 119 -21.83 -34.78 -47.29
C ASN A 119 -23.04 -33.79 -47.08
N GLN A 120 -23.65 -33.03 -48.02
CA GLN A 120 -23.48 -32.74 -49.46
C GLN A 120 -24.19 -31.39 -49.81
N ASP A 121 -24.11 -30.94 -51.07
CA ASP A 121 -25.02 -30.01 -51.81
C ASP A 121 -25.18 -28.52 -51.36
N SER A 122 -25.41 -27.55 -52.25
CA SER A 122 -25.21 -27.38 -53.72
C SER A 122 -25.52 -25.89 -54.07
N ALA A 123 -24.99 -25.22 -55.10
CA ALA A 123 -23.76 -25.38 -55.90
C ALA A 123 -23.15 -23.95 -56.12
N THR A 124 -22.67 -23.38 -57.24
CA THR A 124 -22.68 -23.67 -58.69
C THR A 124 -21.42 -23.12 -59.40
N ALA A 125 -20.77 -23.98 -60.19
CA ALA A 125 -20.21 -23.73 -61.54
C ALA A 125 -19.22 -22.57 -61.84
N ALA A 126 -18.04 -22.97 -62.32
CA ALA A 126 -17.14 -22.19 -63.19
C ALA A 126 -17.31 -22.64 -64.67
N PRO A 127 -16.56 -22.03 -65.62
CA PRO A 127 -15.58 -22.88 -66.33
C PRO A 127 -14.21 -22.23 -66.58
N ASP A 128 -13.36 -23.05 -67.21
CA ASP A 128 -11.90 -23.03 -67.31
C ASP A 128 -11.35 -22.37 -68.61
N ALA A 129 -10.01 -22.37 -68.73
CA ALA A 129 -9.18 -22.36 -69.94
C ALA A 129 -8.82 -21.02 -70.65
N SER A 130 -7.58 -21.01 -71.15
CA SER A 130 -6.94 -19.94 -71.96
C SER A 130 -7.26 -20.06 -73.45
N PRO A 131 -6.88 -19.08 -74.30
CA PRO A 131 -5.57 -19.19 -74.96
C PRO A 131 -4.83 -17.86 -75.18
N SER A 132 -3.62 -17.95 -75.75
CA SER A 132 -2.82 -16.84 -76.27
C SER A 132 -3.22 -16.49 -77.71
N GLU A 133 -3.11 -15.21 -78.12
CA GLU A 133 -2.85 -14.86 -79.53
C GLU A 133 -2.15 -13.50 -79.70
N VAL A 134 -1.69 -13.18 -80.92
CA VAL A 134 -0.69 -12.14 -81.23
C VAL A 134 -1.05 -11.43 -82.55
N THR A 135 -0.47 -10.24 -82.81
CA THR A 135 -0.68 -9.33 -83.98
C THR A 135 -2.02 -8.57 -83.92
N GLY A 136 -2.21 -7.39 -84.54
CA GLY A 136 -1.35 -6.42 -85.27
C GLY A 136 -2.12 -5.08 -85.34
N GLU A 137 -1.73 -3.98 -85.99
CA GLU A 137 -0.54 -3.58 -86.76
C GLU A 137 -0.37 -2.05 -86.61
N SER A 138 0.85 -1.50 -86.79
CA SER A 138 1.02 -0.13 -87.31
C SER A 138 2.42 0.03 -87.92
N LYS A 139 2.48 0.33 -89.21
CA LYS A 139 3.71 0.37 -90.02
C LYS A 139 4.29 1.79 -90.16
N ASP A 140 5.63 1.82 -90.31
CA ASP A 140 6.46 2.54 -91.30
C ASP A 140 6.16 4.03 -91.63
N GLU A 141 7.10 4.91 -92.03
CA GLU A 141 8.51 4.88 -92.48
C GLU A 141 9.26 6.04 -91.77
N GLN A 142 10.59 6.30 -91.77
CA GLN A 142 11.91 5.80 -92.26
C GLN A 142 12.95 6.54 -91.33
N ARG A 143 14.31 6.51 -91.31
CA ARG A 143 15.57 5.93 -91.88
C ARG A 143 16.64 6.27 -90.80
N GLU A 144 17.85 5.72 -90.62
CA GLU A 144 18.67 4.58 -91.10
C GLU A 144 19.72 4.31 -89.98
N VAL A 145 20.32 3.12 -89.77
CA VAL A 145 21.45 2.45 -90.50
C VAL A 145 22.72 3.33 -90.56
N GLU A 146 23.94 2.92 -90.21
CA GLU A 146 24.53 1.64 -89.72
C GLU A 146 25.25 1.89 -88.35
N GLY A 147 26.08 1.05 -87.72
CA GLY A 147 26.67 -0.25 -88.07
C GLY A 147 27.45 -0.88 -86.90
N ALA A 148 28.54 -1.61 -87.14
CA ALA A 148 29.27 -2.38 -86.11
C ALA A 148 30.83 -2.33 -86.18
N ALA A 149 31.44 -2.89 -85.13
CA ALA A 149 32.81 -3.45 -85.02
C ALA A 149 33.93 -2.66 -84.30
N ASN A 150 34.83 -3.46 -83.73
CA ASN A 150 36.10 -3.18 -83.05
C ASN A 150 37.19 -3.90 -83.90
N PRO A 151 38.41 -3.37 -84.11
CA PRO A 151 39.53 -3.81 -83.26
C PRO A 151 40.78 -2.88 -83.13
N GLU A 152 41.67 -3.29 -82.21
CA GLU A 152 43.15 -3.32 -82.26
C GLU A 152 44.08 -2.07 -82.38
N ILE A 153 45.01 -2.00 -81.42
CA ILE A 153 46.49 -1.92 -81.51
C ILE A 153 47.15 -0.92 -82.48
N LEU A 154 48.07 -0.11 -81.93
CA LEU A 154 49.36 0.23 -82.55
C LEU A 154 50.43 0.53 -81.49
N SER A 155 51.71 0.55 -81.88
CA SER A 155 52.89 0.49 -80.99
C SER A 155 54.08 1.33 -81.48
N GLU A 156 55.20 1.23 -80.74
CA GLU A 156 56.60 1.63 -81.08
C GLU A 156 57.15 2.95 -80.50
N GLN A 157 58.47 3.15 -80.68
CA GLN A 157 59.40 3.76 -79.72
C GLN A 157 59.98 5.12 -80.15
N GLU A 158 60.54 5.85 -79.17
CA GLU A 158 61.78 6.68 -79.19
C GLU A 158 62.25 7.37 -80.50
N PRO A 159 62.70 8.64 -80.38
CA PRO A 159 64.08 8.89 -80.78
C PRO A 159 64.94 9.76 -79.83
N SER A 160 66.20 9.34 -79.73
CA SER A 160 67.38 10.04 -79.19
C SER A 160 67.95 11.06 -80.21
N ALA A 161 68.68 12.15 -79.89
CA ALA A 161 69.02 12.86 -78.63
C ALA A 161 69.75 14.20 -78.94
N THR A 162 70.48 14.76 -77.96
CA THR A 162 71.51 15.85 -78.00
C THR A 162 71.05 17.30 -77.79
N GLY A 163 71.89 18.13 -77.09
CA GLY A 163 71.78 19.61 -77.07
C GLY A 163 71.90 20.34 -75.73
N SER A 164 73.13 20.48 -75.19
CA SER A 164 73.67 21.52 -74.25
C SER A 164 72.76 22.43 -73.38
N ASP A 165 73.12 22.46 -72.08
CA ASP A 165 73.28 23.63 -71.17
C ASP A 165 72.13 24.63 -70.85
N GLY A 166 71.79 24.69 -69.55
CA GLY A 166 71.65 25.95 -68.80
C GLY A 166 70.29 26.67 -68.75
N ASP A 167 69.51 26.43 -67.68
CA ASP A 167 69.33 27.39 -66.56
C ASP A 167 68.48 26.76 -65.42
N SER A 168 68.51 27.34 -64.21
CA SER A 168 67.85 26.86 -63.00
C SER A 168 66.47 27.51 -62.78
N ALA A 169 65.41 26.85 -63.24
CA ALA A 169 64.03 27.19 -62.87
C ALA A 169 63.28 25.96 -62.31
N THR A 170 63.02 25.94 -61.00
CA THR A 170 62.20 24.93 -60.33
C THR A 170 60.72 25.08 -60.73
N LYS A 171 60.36 24.43 -61.84
CA LYS A 171 59.01 24.38 -62.39
C LYS A 171 58.07 23.68 -61.41
N ALA A 172 57.37 24.46 -60.58
CA ALA A 172 56.41 23.97 -59.59
C ALA A 172 55.45 22.96 -60.25
N SER A 173 55.49 21.72 -59.78
CA SER A 173 54.60 20.67 -60.30
C SER A 173 53.17 20.97 -59.88
N LYS A 174 52.19 20.68 -60.76
CA LYS A 174 50.79 20.88 -60.42
C LYS A 174 50.44 20.01 -59.20
N PRO A 175 49.85 20.55 -58.12
CA PRO A 175 49.42 19.74 -56.99
C PRO A 175 48.39 18.71 -57.44
N ALA A 176 48.54 17.48 -56.93
CA ALA A 176 47.66 16.36 -57.25
C ALA A 176 47.43 15.49 -56.02
N VAL A 177 46.18 15.04 -55.82
CA VAL A 177 45.84 14.02 -54.81
C VAL A 177 45.68 12.63 -55.44
N GLN A 178 46.30 11.64 -54.80
CA GLN A 178 45.96 10.23 -54.97
C GLN A 178 45.21 9.73 -53.73
N VAL A 179 44.30 8.77 -53.91
CA VAL A 179 43.46 8.22 -52.86
C VAL A 179 43.53 6.69 -52.90
N GLU A 180 43.71 6.06 -51.73
CA GLU A 180 43.74 4.61 -51.57
C GLU A 180 42.64 4.17 -50.59
N ALA A 181 41.90 3.10 -50.91
CA ALA A 181 40.77 2.62 -50.12
C ALA A 181 40.98 1.17 -49.65
N HIS A 182 40.84 0.92 -48.35
CA HIS A 182 40.73 -0.42 -47.80
C HIS A 182 39.27 -0.85 -47.83
N VAL A 183 38.95 -1.84 -48.67
CA VAL A 183 37.60 -2.39 -48.81
C VAL A 183 37.54 -3.77 -48.17
N GLN A 184 36.49 -3.98 -47.38
CA GLN A 184 36.16 -5.24 -46.73
C GLN A 184 36.26 -6.42 -47.72
N ASN A 185 36.92 -7.50 -47.29
CA ASN A 185 37.17 -8.70 -48.09
C ASN A 185 37.98 -8.48 -49.40
N ARG A 186 38.57 -7.31 -49.62
CA ARG A 186 39.45 -7.01 -50.78
C ARG A 186 40.80 -6.39 -50.43
N GLY A 187 40.98 -5.88 -49.22
CA GLY A 187 42.23 -5.23 -48.82
C GLY A 187 42.33 -3.80 -49.35
N TRP A 188 43.56 -3.27 -49.41
CA TRP A 188 43.84 -2.00 -50.08
C TRP A 188 43.71 -2.16 -51.60
N LEU A 189 42.82 -1.37 -52.20
CA LEU A 189 42.72 -1.22 -53.65
C LEU A 189 43.83 -0.27 -54.15
N ARG A 190 44.25 -0.42 -55.41
CA ARG A 190 45.28 0.45 -56.01
C ARG A 190 44.94 1.95 -55.82
N PRO A 191 45.91 2.81 -55.48
CA PRO A 191 45.72 4.25 -55.46
C PRO A 191 45.20 4.76 -56.80
N VAL A 192 44.25 5.70 -56.77
CA VAL A 192 43.71 6.36 -57.96
C VAL A 192 43.78 7.88 -57.82
N GLY A 193 43.88 8.58 -58.95
CA GLY A 193 43.91 10.04 -59.00
C GLY A 193 42.54 10.69 -58.86
N GLU A 194 42.49 12.00 -59.13
CA GLU A 194 41.33 12.84 -58.88
C GLU A 194 40.07 12.44 -59.67
N GLN A 195 38.89 12.68 -59.07
CA GLN A 195 37.55 12.33 -59.56
C GLN A 195 37.26 10.83 -59.78
N ALA A 196 38.27 9.95 -59.73
CA ALA A 196 38.11 8.51 -59.81
C ALA A 196 37.29 7.96 -58.63
N VAL A 197 36.60 6.83 -58.87
CA VAL A 197 35.83 6.14 -57.83
C VAL A 197 36.78 5.31 -56.97
N VAL A 198 36.93 5.69 -55.70
CA VAL A 198 37.84 5.04 -54.75
C VAL A 198 37.03 4.11 -53.85
N GLY A 199 37.10 2.80 -54.09
CA GLY A 199 36.29 1.80 -53.35
C GLY A 199 35.40 0.99 -54.28
N THR A 200 34.15 0.72 -53.87
CA THR A 200 33.14 0.01 -54.68
C THR A 200 31.78 0.73 -54.66
N VAL A 201 31.00 0.60 -55.74
CA VAL A 201 29.67 1.20 -55.86
C VAL A 201 28.64 0.09 -56.04
N GLY A 202 27.65 0.02 -55.16
CA GLY A 202 26.54 -0.94 -55.26
C GLY A 202 26.89 -2.40 -54.93
N GLN A 203 28.13 -2.69 -54.51
CA GLN A 203 28.61 -4.06 -54.23
C GLN A 203 28.46 -4.48 -52.76
N ASN A 204 27.89 -3.62 -51.91
CA ASN A 204 27.63 -3.86 -50.48
C ASN A 204 28.85 -4.29 -49.64
N LEU A 205 30.05 -3.94 -50.09
CA LEU A 205 31.29 -4.05 -49.32
C LEU A 205 31.54 -2.75 -48.56
N ASN A 206 31.93 -2.86 -47.30
CA ASN A 206 32.28 -1.73 -46.45
C ASN A 206 33.62 -1.09 -46.87
N LEU A 207 33.68 0.24 -46.91
CA LEU A 207 34.94 0.98 -46.80
C LEU A 207 35.40 0.95 -45.34
N GLU A 208 36.52 0.30 -45.06
CA GLU A 208 37.08 0.18 -43.70
C GLU A 208 38.20 1.19 -43.43
N GLY A 209 38.90 1.64 -44.48
CA GLY A 209 40.05 2.53 -44.36
C GLY A 209 40.23 3.41 -45.59
N LEU A 210 40.78 4.61 -45.39
CA LEU A 210 41.05 5.58 -46.44
C LEU A 210 42.41 6.24 -46.17
N ARG A 211 43.22 6.38 -47.23
CA ARG A 211 44.47 7.16 -47.25
C ARG A 211 44.38 8.21 -48.36
N LEU A 212 45.05 9.32 -48.13
CA LEU A 212 45.30 10.35 -49.13
C LEU A 212 46.80 10.55 -49.28
N HIS A 213 47.28 10.73 -50.50
CA HIS A 213 48.67 11.11 -50.79
C HIS A 213 48.65 12.40 -51.60
N LEU A 214 49.13 13.50 -51.02
CA LEU A 214 49.36 14.75 -51.73
C LEU A 214 50.74 14.75 -52.40
N SER A 215 50.82 15.21 -53.64
CA SER A 215 52.08 15.45 -54.37
C SER A 215 52.08 16.82 -55.04
N GLY A 216 53.28 17.37 -55.29
CA GLY A 216 53.46 18.68 -55.94
C GLY A 216 52.99 19.87 -55.10
N ALA A 217 53.20 19.82 -53.78
CA ALA A 217 52.74 20.84 -52.84
C ALA A 217 53.65 20.92 -51.60
N ASP A 218 54.88 21.39 -51.78
CA ASP A 218 55.84 21.54 -50.69
C ASP A 218 55.28 22.47 -49.58
N GLY A 219 55.68 22.23 -48.33
CA GLY A 219 55.16 22.97 -47.17
C GLY A 219 53.65 22.80 -46.89
N SER A 220 52.98 21.87 -47.57
CA SER A 220 51.53 21.66 -47.49
C SER A 220 51.16 20.20 -47.25
N ASP A 221 49.95 19.96 -46.73
CA ASP A 221 49.46 18.63 -46.35
C ASP A 221 47.96 18.48 -46.67
N ILE A 222 47.50 17.25 -46.84
CA ILE A 222 46.09 16.89 -46.98
C ILE A 222 45.69 15.99 -45.81
N GLN A 223 44.68 16.43 -45.06
CA GLN A 223 44.26 15.75 -43.84
C GLN A 223 42.86 15.17 -44.01
N VAL A 224 42.68 13.94 -43.55
CA VAL A 224 41.39 13.23 -43.56
C VAL A 224 41.00 12.78 -42.16
N MET A 225 39.70 12.80 -41.90
CA MET A 225 39.09 12.33 -40.66
C MET A 225 37.90 11.44 -41.03
N ALA A 226 37.77 10.28 -40.40
CA ALA A 226 36.65 9.36 -40.61
C ALA A 226 35.70 9.32 -39.41
N HIS A 227 34.40 9.21 -39.69
CA HIS A 227 33.40 8.74 -38.74
C HIS A 227 33.24 7.23 -38.89
N VAL A 228 33.70 6.46 -37.92
CA VAL A 228 33.62 4.99 -37.91
C VAL A 228 32.46 4.52 -37.04
N ARG A 229 31.71 3.51 -37.51
CA ARG A 229 30.61 2.90 -36.75
C ARG A 229 31.08 2.46 -35.36
N ASN A 230 30.31 2.81 -34.34
CA ASN A 230 30.57 2.52 -32.92
C ASN A 230 31.86 3.14 -32.32
N ILE A 231 32.56 4.02 -33.07
CA ILE A 231 33.72 4.79 -32.57
C ILE A 231 33.40 6.30 -32.62
N GLY A 232 32.70 6.76 -33.65
CA GLY A 232 32.45 8.18 -33.91
C GLY A 232 33.51 8.79 -34.82
N TRP A 233 33.63 10.13 -34.79
CA TRP A 233 34.70 10.85 -35.47
C TRP A 233 36.04 10.57 -34.78
N GLN A 234 36.99 10.00 -35.52
CA GLN A 234 38.37 9.82 -35.10
C GLN A 234 39.15 11.14 -35.21
N ASP A 235 40.44 11.16 -34.88
CA ASP A 235 41.31 12.32 -35.13
C ASP A 235 41.58 12.57 -36.62
N TRP A 236 42.12 13.76 -36.93
CA TRP A 236 42.68 14.06 -38.25
C TRP A 236 43.99 13.29 -38.46
N VAL A 237 44.13 12.60 -39.59
CA VAL A 237 45.40 12.04 -40.06
C VAL A 237 45.90 12.78 -41.29
N SER A 238 47.20 13.03 -41.35
CA SER A 238 47.92 13.63 -42.49
C SER A 238 48.08 12.68 -43.68
N SER A 239 48.66 13.20 -44.77
CA SER A 239 49.07 12.44 -45.96
C SER A 239 49.75 11.11 -45.59
N ASN A 240 49.37 10.03 -46.27
CA ASN A 240 49.70 8.61 -46.03
C ASN A 240 49.15 7.99 -44.74
N GLY A 241 48.54 8.76 -43.84
CA GLY A 241 47.83 8.27 -42.66
C GLY A 241 46.55 7.49 -43.00
N VAL A 242 46.18 6.54 -42.15
CA VAL A 242 44.97 5.72 -42.31
C VAL A 242 43.84 6.32 -41.47
N ALA A 243 42.83 6.90 -42.12
CA ALA A 243 41.55 7.18 -41.49
C ALA A 243 40.67 5.92 -41.56
N GLY A 244 39.98 5.56 -40.48
CA GLY A 244 39.16 4.35 -40.40
C GLY A 244 39.70 3.27 -39.47
N THR A 245 39.29 2.03 -39.71
CA THR A 245 39.66 0.82 -38.95
C THR A 245 39.75 -0.42 -39.83
N VAL A 246 40.83 -0.48 -40.62
CA VAL A 246 41.27 -1.65 -41.41
C VAL A 246 41.10 -2.97 -40.64
N GLY A 247 40.40 -3.94 -41.22
CA GLY A 247 40.30 -5.31 -40.70
C GLY A 247 39.49 -5.47 -39.41
N LYS A 248 38.91 -4.40 -38.84
CA LYS A 248 38.09 -4.49 -37.62
C LYS A 248 36.60 -4.76 -37.89
N ASN A 249 36.18 -4.89 -39.16
CA ASN A 249 34.78 -5.00 -39.58
C ASN A 249 33.88 -3.84 -39.08
N LEU A 250 34.49 -2.68 -38.79
CA LEU A 250 33.79 -1.44 -38.44
C LEU A 250 33.91 -0.48 -39.64
N PRO A 251 32.81 -0.21 -40.36
CA PRO A 251 32.84 0.66 -41.54
C PRO A 251 33.03 2.13 -41.18
N ILE A 252 33.68 2.84 -42.09
CA ILE A 252 33.52 4.29 -42.25
C ILE A 252 32.08 4.56 -42.71
N GLU A 253 31.42 5.55 -42.12
CA GLU A 253 30.07 5.99 -42.52
C GLU A 253 30.08 7.40 -43.15
N ALA A 254 30.99 8.26 -42.68
CA ALA A 254 31.21 9.61 -43.18
C ALA A 254 32.69 10.01 -43.09
N ILE A 255 33.11 11.03 -43.84
CA ILE A 255 34.47 11.59 -43.82
C ILE A 255 34.48 13.12 -43.81
N LYS A 256 35.64 13.70 -43.49
CA LYS A 256 36.01 15.09 -43.76
C LYS A 256 37.42 15.10 -44.37
N ILE A 257 37.69 15.99 -45.31
CA ILE A 257 39.02 16.18 -45.91
C ILE A 257 39.32 17.67 -45.96
N ARG A 258 40.51 18.10 -45.52
CA ARG A 258 40.96 19.49 -45.58
C ARG A 258 42.38 19.59 -46.12
N LEU A 259 42.71 20.74 -46.69
CA LEU A 259 44.08 21.13 -47.01
C LEU A 259 44.65 21.95 -45.85
N THR A 260 45.96 21.83 -45.61
CA THR A 260 46.72 22.62 -44.65
C THR A 260 48.05 23.07 -45.26
N GLY A 261 48.67 24.12 -44.70
CA GLY A 261 49.82 24.79 -45.33
C GLY A 261 49.41 25.67 -46.52
N GLU A 262 50.38 26.11 -47.31
CA GLU A 262 50.19 27.14 -48.34
C GLU A 262 49.18 26.76 -49.42
N LEU A 263 49.12 25.48 -49.79
CA LEU A 263 48.16 24.97 -50.78
C LEU A 263 46.71 25.30 -50.41
N SER A 264 46.38 25.36 -49.12
CA SER A 264 45.03 25.70 -48.64
C SER A 264 44.59 27.13 -48.99
N ASN A 265 45.51 28.03 -49.32
CA ASN A 265 45.21 29.38 -49.80
C ASN A 265 44.89 29.41 -51.31
N SER A 266 45.49 28.51 -52.09
CA SER A 266 45.42 28.49 -53.56
C SER A 266 44.46 27.46 -54.13
N TYR A 267 44.07 26.44 -53.35
CA TYR A 267 43.17 25.36 -53.75
C TYR A 267 42.07 25.09 -52.71
N ASP A 268 41.02 24.43 -53.19
CA ASP A 268 39.93 23.85 -52.43
C ASP A 268 39.85 22.34 -52.70
N VAL A 269 39.71 21.54 -51.64
CA VAL A 269 39.46 20.10 -51.77
C VAL A 269 37.96 19.83 -51.72
N TRP A 270 37.45 19.19 -52.76
CA TRP A 270 36.06 18.78 -52.90
C TRP A 270 35.96 17.26 -52.87
N TYR A 271 34.98 16.72 -52.14
CA TYR A 271 34.81 15.27 -51.99
C TYR A 271 33.35 14.87 -51.76
N GLN A 272 33.00 13.65 -52.17
CA GLN A 272 31.68 13.03 -51.96
C GLN A 272 31.84 11.56 -51.61
N VAL A 273 30.83 10.99 -50.96
CA VAL A 273 30.81 9.60 -50.48
C VAL A 273 29.63 8.85 -51.10
N HIS A 274 29.87 7.62 -51.57
CA HIS A 274 28.82 6.69 -51.93
C HIS A 274 28.42 5.86 -50.70
N SER A 275 27.32 6.22 -50.05
CA SER A 275 26.79 5.48 -48.90
C SER A 275 25.83 4.37 -49.35
N ALA A 276 25.87 3.23 -48.66
CA ALA A 276 24.91 2.13 -48.84
C ALA A 276 23.46 2.64 -48.79
N ASP A 277 22.62 2.20 -49.72
CA ASP A 277 21.21 2.56 -49.91
C ASP A 277 20.88 4.06 -50.13
N PHE A 278 21.85 4.97 -49.99
CA PHE A 278 21.70 6.41 -50.21
C PHE A 278 22.38 6.91 -51.50
N GLY A 279 23.26 6.11 -52.11
CA GLY A 279 24.01 6.48 -53.30
C GLY A 279 25.09 7.53 -53.01
N TRP A 280 25.48 8.27 -54.04
CA TRP A 280 26.39 9.41 -53.90
C TRP A 280 25.75 10.55 -53.11
N SER A 281 26.49 11.07 -52.13
CA SER A 281 26.19 12.33 -51.46
C SER A 281 26.38 13.53 -52.40
N GLY A 282 25.95 14.72 -51.97
CA GLY A 282 26.50 15.95 -52.53
C GLY A 282 28.02 16.07 -52.30
N TRP A 283 28.67 17.00 -53.01
CA TRP A 283 30.06 17.38 -52.77
C TRP A 283 30.17 18.28 -51.53
N ALA A 284 31.02 17.87 -50.58
CA ALA A 284 31.48 18.66 -49.45
C ALA A 284 32.83 19.34 -49.76
N LYS A 285 33.14 20.42 -49.03
CA LYS A 285 34.33 21.25 -49.21
C LYS A 285 35.17 21.37 -47.93
N ASN A 286 36.50 21.34 -48.04
CA ASN A 286 37.45 21.84 -47.01
C ASN A 286 37.13 21.53 -45.53
N GLY A 287 36.77 20.30 -45.19
CA GLY A 287 36.51 19.85 -43.81
C GLY A 287 35.03 19.82 -43.41
N GLU A 288 34.11 20.22 -44.29
CA GLU A 288 32.69 19.87 -44.20
C GLU A 288 32.48 18.35 -44.17
N SER A 289 31.43 17.86 -43.51
CA SER A 289 31.14 16.42 -43.49
C SER A 289 30.66 15.93 -44.87
N ALA A 290 31.08 14.73 -45.27
CA ALA A 290 30.55 14.01 -46.43
C ALA A 290 30.11 12.59 -46.05
N GLY A 291 29.04 12.07 -46.65
CA GLY A 291 28.49 10.73 -46.38
C GLY A 291 27.36 10.74 -45.36
N SER A 292 27.31 9.75 -44.46
CA SER A 292 26.18 9.54 -43.55
C SER A 292 26.60 9.23 -42.11
N GLN A 293 25.95 9.83 -41.11
CA GLN A 293 26.20 9.53 -39.69
C GLN A 293 24.94 9.01 -39.01
N GLY A 294 25.04 7.84 -38.36
CA GLY A 294 24.03 7.30 -37.45
C GLY A 294 22.95 6.41 -38.08
N TYR A 295 22.78 6.46 -39.41
CA TYR A 295 21.84 5.62 -40.16
C TYR A 295 22.29 4.15 -40.36
N ALA A 296 23.44 3.76 -39.79
CA ALA A 296 24.10 2.47 -40.05
C ALA A 296 24.36 2.19 -41.55
N LYS A 297 24.48 3.24 -42.36
CA LYS A 297 24.83 3.15 -43.79
C LYS A 297 26.33 3.36 -43.95
N SER A 298 27.02 2.31 -44.34
CA SER A 298 28.46 2.32 -44.59
C SER A 298 28.78 3.12 -45.86
N ALA A 299 29.89 3.84 -45.86
CA ALA A 299 30.55 4.24 -47.10
C ALA A 299 31.00 2.99 -47.86
N GLN A 300 30.83 3.00 -49.19
CA GLN A 300 31.27 1.93 -50.10
C GLN A 300 32.39 2.44 -51.03
N ALA A 301 32.30 3.71 -51.45
CA ALA A 301 33.31 4.42 -52.21
C ALA A 301 33.35 5.92 -51.87
N VAL A 302 34.41 6.60 -52.28
CA VAL A 302 34.55 8.07 -52.23
C VAL A 302 35.04 8.62 -53.58
N ARG A 303 34.97 9.94 -53.74
CA ARG A 303 35.64 10.72 -54.80
C ARG A 303 36.27 11.96 -54.17
N VAL A 304 37.44 12.37 -54.66
CA VAL A 304 38.18 13.55 -54.19
C VAL A 304 38.76 14.28 -55.41
N VAL A 305 38.82 15.62 -55.37
CA VAL A 305 39.42 16.46 -56.42
C VAL A 305 39.95 17.77 -55.81
N LEU A 306 41.05 18.29 -56.37
CA LEU A 306 41.61 19.59 -56.03
C LEU A 306 41.24 20.60 -57.13
N LEU A 307 40.51 21.66 -56.77
CA LEU A 307 40.18 22.75 -57.67
C LEU A 307 40.84 24.06 -57.19
N PRO A 308 41.18 25.01 -58.09
CA PRO A 308 41.68 26.32 -57.70
C PRO A 308 40.73 27.04 -56.73
N LYS A 309 41.27 27.89 -55.86
CA LYS A 309 40.49 28.55 -54.80
C LYS A 309 39.24 29.26 -55.34
N ASN A 310 38.12 29.03 -54.66
CA ASN A 310 36.79 29.57 -54.97
C ASN A 310 36.16 29.06 -56.29
N SER A 311 36.70 27.98 -56.89
CA SER A 311 36.02 27.27 -57.97
C SER A 311 34.66 26.72 -57.52
N SER A 312 33.73 26.60 -58.47
CA SER A 312 32.45 25.92 -58.27
C SER A 312 32.66 24.43 -57.93
N ALA A 313 31.68 23.85 -57.24
CA ALA A 313 31.66 22.42 -56.96
C ALA A 313 31.59 21.59 -58.27
N PRO A 314 32.15 20.37 -58.34
CA PRO A 314 32.05 19.49 -59.51
C PRO A 314 30.64 18.90 -59.72
N GLY A 315 29.62 19.36 -58.99
CA GLY A 315 28.24 18.88 -59.02
C GLY A 315 27.44 19.45 -57.85
N SER A 316 26.27 18.87 -57.56
CA SER A 316 25.44 19.30 -56.44
C SER A 316 26.16 19.17 -55.09
N THR A 317 26.02 20.16 -54.22
CA THR A 317 26.47 20.14 -52.81
C THR A 317 25.34 19.74 -51.85
N ALA A 318 24.10 19.64 -52.33
CA ALA A 318 22.94 19.30 -51.50
C ALA A 318 23.03 17.86 -50.96
N ASN A 319 22.72 17.69 -49.67
CA ASN A 319 22.88 16.40 -48.96
C ASN A 319 24.30 15.82 -49.05
N ALA A 320 25.34 16.66 -49.04
CA ALA A 320 26.73 16.21 -48.87
C ALA A 320 26.92 15.38 -47.59
N PHE A 321 26.25 15.78 -46.52
CA PHE A 321 26.14 15.01 -45.28
C PHE A 321 24.69 14.65 -44.98
N ARG A 322 24.44 13.39 -44.58
CA ARG A 322 23.14 12.90 -44.11
C ARG A 322 23.27 12.44 -42.66
N THR A 323 22.62 13.13 -41.73
CA THR A 323 22.39 12.63 -40.37
C THR A 323 20.94 12.91 -39.97
N TYR A 324 20.51 12.44 -38.79
CA TYR A 324 19.17 12.67 -38.26
C TYR A 324 19.18 13.67 -37.11
N ALA A 325 18.01 14.20 -36.72
CA ALA A 325 17.86 15.00 -35.50
C ALA A 325 17.45 14.11 -34.31
N ILE A 326 16.50 13.19 -34.49
CA ILE A 326 16.10 12.19 -33.49
C ILE A 326 15.89 10.81 -34.11
N GLY A 327 16.41 9.76 -33.47
CA GLY A 327 16.40 8.39 -33.96
C GLY A 327 16.11 7.38 -32.86
N TYR A 328 15.20 6.44 -33.12
CA TYR A 328 14.53 5.62 -32.11
C TYR A 328 14.22 4.20 -32.62
N SER A 329 14.09 3.25 -31.69
CA SER A 329 13.78 1.85 -31.95
C SER A 329 12.65 1.37 -31.03
N ALA A 330 11.81 0.48 -31.54
CA ALA A 330 10.70 -0.15 -30.81
C ALA A 330 11.02 -1.61 -30.49
N HIS A 331 10.66 -2.09 -29.29
CA HIS A 331 10.52 -3.51 -29.00
C HIS A 331 9.05 -3.89 -29.15
N VAL A 332 8.75 -4.76 -30.10
CA VAL A 332 7.38 -5.20 -30.40
C VAL A 332 7.21 -6.66 -29.99
N GLN A 333 6.10 -6.93 -29.31
CA GLN A 333 5.66 -8.27 -28.92
C GLN A 333 5.78 -9.27 -30.09
N ASN A 334 6.39 -10.43 -29.83
CA ASN A 334 6.63 -11.50 -30.81
C ASN A 334 7.51 -11.13 -32.03
N ILE A 335 8.12 -9.94 -32.07
CA ILE A 335 9.08 -9.50 -33.10
C ILE A 335 10.46 -9.21 -32.50
N GLY A 336 10.51 -8.67 -31.28
CA GLY A 336 11.76 -8.21 -30.66
C GLY A 336 12.06 -6.73 -30.97
N TRP A 337 13.34 -6.35 -30.86
CA TRP A 337 13.81 -5.02 -31.23
C TRP A 337 13.82 -4.83 -32.74
N GLN A 338 13.07 -3.83 -33.21
CA GLN A 338 13.08 -3.37 -34.59
C GLN A 338 14.25 -2.41 -34.88
N GLY A 339 14.66 -2.36 -36.14
CA GLY A 339 15.70 -1.42 -36.62
C GLY A 339 15.37 0.04 -36.33
N LYS A 340 16.42 0.87 -36.21
CA LYS A 340 16.28 2.29 -35.89
C LYS A 340 15.59 3.04 -37.03
N VAL A 341 14.57 3.82 -36.69
CA VAL A 341 13.93 4.83 -37.54
C VAL A 341 14.28 6.24 -37.03
N ALA A 342 13.96 7.27 -37.80
CA ALA A 342 14.34 8.65 -37.49
C ALA A 342 13.29 9.68 -37.93
N ASP A 343 13.36 10.88 -37.35
CA ASP A 343 12.75 12.13 -37.81
C ASP A 343 11.31 11.99 -38.35
N GLY A 344 10.41 11.50 -37.49
CA GLY A 344 8.99 11.31 -37.79
C GLY A 344 8.58 9.97 -38.39
N ALA A 345 9.50 9.09 -38.80
CA ALA A 345 9.16 7.79 -39.37
C ALA A 345 8.68 6.76 -38.30
N GLN A 346 7.58 6.06 -38.58
CA GLN A 346 6.93 5.13 -37.63
C GLN A 346 7.86 4.02 -37.11
N ALA A 347 8.02 3.93 -35.78
CA ALA A 347 8.51 2.75 -35.08
C ALA A 347 7.33 1.90 -34.58
N GLY A 348 7.46 0.57 -34.54
CA GLY A 348 6.41 -0.35 -34.11
C GLY A 348 5.64 -0.98 -35.27
N THR A 349 4.36 -1.33 -35.04
CA THR A 349 3.46 -1.86 -36.08
C THR A 349 2.06 -1.25 -35.99
N THR A 350 1.46 -0.95 -37.12
CA THR A 350 0.06 -0.51 -37.23
C THR A 350 -0.77 -1.64 -37.83
N GLY A 351 -1.98 -1.88 -37.30
CA GLY A 351 -2.93 -2.87 -37.82
C GLY A 351 -2.58 -4.35 -37.62
N LYS A 352 -1.43 -4.69 -37.00
CA LYS A 352 -1.00 -6.08 -36.77
C LYS A 352 -1.40 -6.67 -35.41
N ASN A 353 -2.05 -5.88 -34.54
CA ASN A 353 -2.41 -6.26 -33.17
C ASN A 353 -1.26 -6.78 -32.29
N LEU A 354 -0.02 -6.37 -32.60
CA LEU A 354 1.16 -6.58 -31.77
C LEU A 354 1.45 -5.32 -30.95
N ASN A 355 1.79 -5.51 -29.68
CA ASN A 355 1.97 -4.39 -28.76
C ASN A 355 3.43 -3.91 -28.70
N LEU A 356 3.60 -2.61 -28.46
CA LEU A 356 4.88 -1.99 -28.11
C LEU A 356 5.18 -2.28 -26.63
N GLU A 357 6.23 -3.06 -26.34
CA GLU A 357 6.65 -3.35 -24.97
C GLU A 357 7.70 -2.36 -24.46
N ALA A 358 8.63 -1.92 -25.33
CA ALA A 358 9.69 -0.98 -24.99
C ALA A 358 10.06 -0.02 -26.13
N LEU A 359 10.71 1.09 -25.77
CA LEU A 359 11.15 2.17 -26.66
C LEU A 359 12.53 2.66 -26.22
N THR A 360 13.43 2.88 -27.18
CA THR A 360 14.69 3.61 -26.98
C THR A 360 14.75 4.81 -27.93
N ILE A 361 15.33 5.93 -27.48
CA ILE A 361 15.41 7.19 -28.23
C ILE A 361 16.82 7.76 -28.10
N SER A 362 17.37 8.27 -29.20
CA SER A 362 18.68 8.91 -29.26
C SER A 362 18.61 10.21 -30.08
N LEU A 363 19.36 11.23 -29.69
CA LEU A 363 19.61 12.39 -30.54
C LEU A 363 20.60 12.02 -31.66
N GLY A 364 20.53 12.73 -32.79
CA GLY A 364 21.44 12.57 -33.92
C GLY A 364 22.32 13.80 -34.16
N GLY A 365 23.19 13.72 -35.16
CA GLY A 365 24.21 14.75 -35.41
C GLY A 365 23.65 16.15 -35.71
N SER A 366 22.40 16.27 -36.15
CA SER A 366 21.75 17.57 -36.43
C SER A 366 21.09 18.22 -35.21
N ALA A 367 21.00 17.54 -34.06
CA ALA A 367 20.33 18.07 -32.87
C ALA A 367 21.20 19.02 -32.03
N GLY A 368 22.53 18.91 -32.13
CA GLY A 368 23.47 19.62 -31.24
C GLY A 368 23.63 18.95 -29.87
N SER A 369 24.10 19.71 -28.89
CA SER A 369 24.37 19.25 -27.52
C SER A 369 23.10 19.12 -26.66
N GLY A 370 23.07 18.10 -25.81
CA GLY A 370 21.97 17.84 -24.87
C GLY A 370 21.57 16.37 -24.83
N ALA A 371 20.38 16.09 -24.28
CA ALA A 371 19.83 14.74 -24.17
C ALA A 371 18.30 14.73 -24.30
N VAL A 372 17.77 13.59 -24.75
CA VAL A 372 16.33 13.28 -24.75
C VAL A 372 16.02 12.34 -23.57
N GLN A 373 14.92 12.60 -22.87
CA GLN A 373 14.42 11.76 -21.79
C GLN A 373 13.00 11.27 -22.12
N VAL A 374 12.72 10.01 -21.80
CA VAL A 374 11.43 9.34 -21.99
C VAL A 374 10.96 8.66 -20.71
N ARG A 375 9.66 8.50 -20.55
CA ARG A 375 9.04 7.53 -19.64
C ARG A 375 7.79 6.93 -20.24
N ALA A 376 7.45 5.71 -19.82
CA ALA A 376 6.27 4.97 -20.26
C ALA A 376 5.27 4.72 -19.12
N HIS A 377 3.98 4.72 -19.44
CA HIS A 377 2.95 4.05 -18.66
C HIS A 377 2.87 2.61 -19.14
N VAL A 378 3.23 1.64 -18.30
CA VAL A 378 3.23 0.21 -18.65
C VAL A 378 2.08 -0.49 -17.93
N GLN A 379 1.40 -1.41 -18.62
CA GLN A 379 0.29 -2.16 -18.05
C GLN A 379 0.71 -2.85 -16.73
N ASN A 380 -0.15 -2.78 -15.71
CA ASN A 380 0.07 -3.32 -14.36
C ASN A 380 1.30 -2.78 -13.59
N ILE A 381 2.02 -1.78 -14.13
CA ILE A 381 3.16 -1.11 -13.47
C ILE A 381 2.87 0.39 -13.26
N GLY A 382 2.16 1.03 -14.18
CA GLY A 382 1.93 2.48 -14.16
C GLY A 382 3.07 3.27 -14.81
N TRP A 383 3.19 4.56 -14.45
CA TRP A 383 4.24 5.46 -14.96
C TRP A 383 5.61 5.11 -14.37
N GLN A 384 6.55 4.72 -15.23
CA GLN A 384 7.96 4.54 -14.88
C GLN A 384 8.68 5.89 -14.64
N GLY A 385 9.91 5.83 -14.11
CA GLY A 385 10.78 7.00 -14.00
C GLY A 385 11.24 7.54 -15.36
N TRP A 386 11.74 8.78 -15.37
CA TRP A 386 12.39 9.37 -16.55
C TRP A 386 13.75 8.72 -16.80
N THR A 387 14.04 8.38 -18.05
CA THR A 387 15.31 7.75 -18.47
C THR A 387 15.75 8.25 -19.84
N SER A 388 17.06 8.25 -20.09
CA SER A 388 17.64 8.47 -21.42
C SER A 388 17.96 7.16 -22.16
N GLY A 389 17.62 6.01 -21.56
CA GLY A 389 17.81 4.67 -22.11
C GLY A 389 16.49 4.03 -22.56
N GLN A 390 16.29 2.76 -22.21
CA GLN A 390 15.04 2.04 -22.47
C GLN A 390 13.92 2.48 -21.53
N ALA A 391 12.78 2.91 -22.08
CA ALA A 391 11.50 2.93 -21.38
C ALA A 391 10.64 1.70 -21.78
N GLY A 392 9.74 1.27 -20.91
CA GLY A 392 8.92 0.07 -21.08
C GLY A 392 9.53 -1.18 -20.42
N THR A 393 9.22 -2.36 -20.94
CA THR A 393 9.81 -3.65 -20.53
C THR A 393 10.05 -4.55 -21.74
N THR A 394 10.92 -5.56 -21.62
CA THR A 394 11.29 -6.44 -22.74
C THR A 394 10.86 -7.87 -22.43
N GLY A 395 10.05 -8.49 -23.28
CA GLY A 395 9.70 -9.92 -23.16
C GLY A 395 8.88 -10.29 -21.91
N ARG A 396 8.25 -9.30 -21.26
CA ARG A 396 7.41 -9.52 -20.07
C ARG A 396 5.93 -9.64 -20.40
N ASN A 397 5.53 -9.47 -21.66
CA ASN A 397 4.13 -9.37 -22.10
C ASN A 397 3.37 -8.25 -21.38
N LEU A 398 4.07 -7.17 -21.02
CA LEU A 398 3.53 -5.98 -20.36
C LEU A 398 3.69 -4.77 -21.30
N PRO A 399 2.63 -4.40 -22.05
CA PRO A 399 2.71 -3.36 -23.05
C PRO A 399 2.78 -1.95 -22.45
N ILE A 400 3.39 -1.04 -23.21
CA ILE A 400 3.23 0.40 -23.02
C ILE A 400 1.79 0.77 -23.40
N GLU A 401 1.11 1.60 -22.61
CA GLU A 401 -0.16 2.24 -22.98
C GLU A 401 0.03 3.71 -23.37
N ALA A 402 0.95 4.42 -22.72
CA ALA A 402 1.25 5.84 -22.97
C ALA A 402 2.72 6.20 -22.79
N LEU A 403 3.13 7.33 -23.37
CA LEU A 403 4.49 7.86 -23.37
C LEU A 403 4.50 9.35 -22.98
N GLN A 404 5.61 9.78 -22.38
CA GLN A 404 6.01 11.19 -22.25
C GLN A 404 7.48 11.31 -22.63
N ILE A 405 7.84 12.27 -23.48
CA ILE A 405 9.19 12.50 -24.01
C ILE A 405 9.52 13.98 -23.91
N LYS A 406 10.72 14.34 -23.45
CA LYS A 406 11.18 15.73 -23.31
C LYS A 406 12.65 15.87 -23.68
N LEU A 407 13.05 17.10 -23.99
CA LEU A 407 14.46 17.48 -24.22
C LEU A 407 15.08 18.07 -22.95
N THR A 408 16.41 18.01 -22.86
CA THR A 408 17.23 18.56 -21.78
C THR A 408 18.59 19.02 -22.34
N GLY A 409 19.20 20.06 -21.77
CA GLY A 409 20.37 20.72 -22.36
C GLY A 409 20.02 21.60 -23.57
N ASP A 410 21.02 22.02 -24.34
CA ASP A 410 20.90 23.10 -25.34
C ASP A 410 19.89 22.79 -26.45
N VAL A 411 19.80 21.53 -26.88
CA VAL A 411 18.78 21.00 -27.79
C VAL A 411 17.34 21.37 -27.38
N ALA A 412 17.06 21.50 -26.07
CA ALA A 412 15.75 21.89 -25.55
C ALA A 412 15.43 23.39 -25.77
N ASN A 413 16.45 24.22 -26.00
CA ASN A 413 16.31 25.62 -26.37
C ASN A 413 16.17 25.78 -27.89
N SER A 414 16.83 24.90 -28.67
CA SER A 414 16.77 24.91 -30.15
C SER A 414 15.54 24.22 -30.74
N TYR A 415 14.98 23.23 -30.06
CA TYR A 415 13.89 22.38 -30.57
C TYR A 415 12.77 22.15 -29.55
N ASP A 416 11.61 21.79 -30.07
CA ASP A 416 10.52 21.11 -29.39
C ASP A 416 10.44 19.66 -29.88
N VAL A 417 10.35 18.70 -28.97
CA VAL A 417 10.15 17.28 -29.33
C VAL A 417 8.66 17.00 -29.42
N TRP A 418 8.20 16.64 -30.61
CA TRP A 418 6.82 16.25 -30.90
C TRP A 418 6.73 14.74 -31.09
N TYR A 419 5.68 14.12 -30.56
CA TYR A 419 5.45 12.68 -30.66
C TYR A 419 3.97 12.32 -30.62
N ARG A 420 3.60 11.22 -31.27
CA ARG A 420 2.25 10.63 -31.20
C ARG A 420 2.33 9.11 -31.11
N VAL A 421 1.25 8.50 -30.63
CA VAL A 421 1.15 7.05 -30.37
C VAL A 421 -0.03 6.47 -31.13
N HIS A 422 0.18 5.35 -31.82
CA HIS A 422 -0.90 4.50 -32.33
C HIS A 422 -1.33 3.56 -31.22
N SER A 423 -2.54 3.75 -30.69
CA SER A 423 -3.10 2.90 -29.63
C SER A 423 -4.10 1.90 -30.21
N ALA A 424 -4.13 0.68 -29.68
CA ALA A 424 -5.10 -0.35 -30.05
C ALA A 424 -6.54 0.22 -29.99
N ASP A 425 -7.35 -0.09 -31.01
CA ASP A 425 -8.74 0.37 -31.24
C ASP A 425 -8.98 1.89 -31.33
N PHE A 426 -8.04 2.74 -30.92
CA PHE A 426 -8.14 4.21 -31.01
C PHE A 426 -7.36 4.81 -32.20
N GLY A 427 -6.47 4.03 -32.82
CA GLY A 427 -5.63 4.47 -33.92
C GLY A 427 -4.54 5.46 -33.47
N TRP A 428 -4.06 6.28 -34.42
CA TRP A 428 -3.16 7.40 -34.12
C TRP A 428 -3.87 8.47 -33.27
N GLY A 429 -3.30 8.75 -32.10
CA GLY A 429 -3.57 9.98 -31.36
C GLY A 429 -3.00 11.22 -32.07
N GLY A 430 -3.39 12.40 -31.59
CA GLY A 430 -2.72 13.65 -31.96
C GLY A 430 -1.27 13.74 -31.45
N TRP A 431 -0.57 14.79 -31.88
CA TRP A 431 0.78 15.09 -31.44
C TRP A 431 0.81 15.75 -30.06
N ALA A 432 1.56 15.16 -29.13
CA ALA A 432 1.98 15.77 -27.87
C ALA A 432 3.43 16.30 -28.01
N SER A 433 3.87 17.13 -27.07
CA SER A 433 5.27 17.59 -27.01
C SER A 433 5.78 17.84 -25.61
N ASN A 434 7.12 17.88 -25.49
CA ASN A 434 7.86 18.40 -24.33
C ASN A 434 7.41 17.86 -22.96
N GLY A 435 7.00 16.59 -22.89
CA GLY A 435 6.56 15.92 -21.68
C GLY A 435 5.04 15.88 -21.47
N ALA A 436 4.22 16.42 -22.37
CA ALA A 436 2.78 16.13 -22.39
C ALA A 436 2.51 14.64 -22.70
N SER A 437 1.47 14.03 -22.13
CA SER A 437 1.18 12.61 -22.37
C SER A 437 0.74 12.35 -23.81
N ALA A 438 1.09 11.17 -24.35
CA ALA A 438 0.56 10.62 -25.60
C ALA A 438 0.18 9.14 -25.42
N GLY A 439 -0.85 8.66 -26.14
CA GLY A 439 -1.37 7.28 -26.05
C GLY A 439 -2.63 7.17 -25.19
N SER A 440 -2.76 6.11 -24.40
CA SER A 440 -3.92 5.90 -23.52
C SER A 440 -3.54 5.53 -22.07
N GLN A 441 -4.45 5.78 -21.13
CA GLN A 441 -4.32 5.28 -19.76
C GLN A 441 -5.71 4.87 -19.24
N GLY A 442 -5.81 3.73 -18.55
CA GLY A 442 -7.06 3.29 -17.92
C GLY A 442 -8.12 2.73 -18.89
N TYR A 443 -7.77 2.49 -20.16
CA TYR A 443 -8.63 1.85 -21.16
C TYR A 443 -8.17 0.44 -21.57
N ALA A 444 -7.03 -0.05 -21.06
CA ALA A 444 -6.40 -1.30 -21.49
C ALA A 444 -6.14 -1.32 -23.02
N LYS A 445 -5.69 -0.18 -23.55
CA LYS A 445 -5.35 0.01 -24.98
C LYS A 445 -3.87 0.32 -25.11
N ALA A 446 -3.11 -0.73 -25.39
CA ALA A 446 -1.69 -0.70 -25.63
C ALA A 446 -1.31 0.19 -26.83
N ALA A 447 -0.15 0.81 -26.75
CA ALA A 447 0.57 1.34 -27.89
C ALA A 447 0.98 0.17 -28.81
N GLN A 448 0.92 0.40 -30.12
CA GLN A 448 1.35 -0.53 -31.16
C GLN A 448 2.45 0.09 -32.03
N ALA A 449 2.41 1.41 -32.23
CA ALA A 449 3.43 2.19 -32.92
C ALA A 449 3.59 3.60 -32.32
N VAL A 450 4.71 4.26 -32.63
CA VAL A 450 5.05 5.62 -32.19
C VAL A 450 5.77 6.37 -33.32
N GLU A 451 5.52 7.67 -33.42
CA GLU A 451 6.29 8.62 -34.24
C GLU A 451 6.82 9.73 -33.34
N ILE A 452 8.05 10.18 -33.62
CA ILE A 452 8.81 11.16 -32.84
C ILE A 452 9.63 12.03 -33.80
N GLN A 453 9.55 13.35 -33.65
CA GLN A 453 10.21 14.33 -34.51
C GLN A 453 10.71 15.53 -33.68
N LEU A 454 11.84 16.13 -34.06
CA LEU A 454 12.22 17.45 -33.57
C LEU A 454 11.74 18.53 -34.54
N VAL A 455 11.14 19.58 -34.01
CA VAL A 455 10.73 20.77 -34.76
C VAL A 455 11.40 21.99 -34.11
N ALA A 456 11.86 22.96 -34.90
CA ALA A 456 12.54 24.15 -34.38
C ALA A 456 11.67 24.89 -33.34
N LYS A 457 12.32 25.47 -32.33
CA LYS A 457 11.64 26.00 -31.14
C LYS A 457 10.51 26.98 -31.46
N GLY A 458 9.36 26.79 -30.80
CA GLY A 458 8.19 27.67 -30.91
C GLY A 458 7.44 27.58 -32.24
N LYS A 459 7.74 26.58 -33.09
CA LYS A 459 6.95 26.28 -34.29
C LYS A 459 5.80 25.33 -33.97
N GLY A 460 4.78 25.31 -34.84
CA GLY A 460 3.60 24.46 -34.68
C GLY A 460 3.91 22.96 -34.74
N ALA A 461 2.97 22.16 -34.23
CA ALA A 461 3.04 20.71 -34.28
C ALA A 461 3.07 20.17 -35.73
N PRO A 462 3.66 18.98 -35.99
CA PRO A 462 3.63 18.34 -37.32
C PRO A 462 2.21 17.98 -37.82
N GLY A 463 1.19 18.06 -36.97
CA GLY A 463 -0.20 17.82 -37.32
C GLY A 463 -1.13 18.12 -36.13
N SER A 464 -2.36 17.60 -36.17
CA SER A 464 -3.34 17.81 -35.10
C SER A 464 -2.82 17.33 -33.73
N THR A 465 -3.01 18.16 -32.70
CA THR A 465 -2.71 17.85 -31.28
C THR A 465 -3.92 17.27 -30.53
N ALA A 466 -5.09 17.24 -31.16
CA ALA A 466 -6.33 16.78 -30.52
C ALA A 466 -6.29 15.28 -30.21
N ASN A 467 -6.76 14.91 -29.00
CA ASN A 467 -6.75 13.52 -28.51
C ASN A 467 -5.36 12.85 -28.53
N ALA A 468 -4.27 13.62 -28.33
CA ALA A 468 -2.93 13.05 -28.18
C ALA A 468 -2.85 12.02 -27.04
N PHE A 469 -3.54 12.30 -25.93
CA PHE A 469 -3.74 11.39 -24.80
C PHE A 469 -5.23 11.10 -24.60
N ARG A 470 -5.58 9.84 -24.34
CA ARG A 470 -6.94 9.39 -24.03
C ARG A 470 -6.96 8.68 -22.68
N CYS A 471 -7.56 9.31 -21.66
CA CYS A 471 -7.73 8.72 -20.33
C CYS A 471 -9.11 9.09 -19.72
N PRO A 472 -9.57 8.37 -18.69
CA PRO A 472 -10.61 8.84 -17.76
C PRO A 472 -10.11 10.06 -16.97
N THR A 473 -11.03 10.93 -16.53
CA THR A 473 -10.69 12.07 -15.66
C THR A 473 -10.32 11.64 -14.25
N ALA A 474 -10.89 10.55 -13.76
CA ALA A 474 -10.53 9.91 -12.49
C ALA A 474 -10.49 8.38 -12.62
N ILE A 475 -9.52 7.76 -11.97
CA ILE A 475 -9.41 6.31 -11.79
C ILE A 475 -9.10 6.04 -10.31
N TRP A 476 -9.82 5.12 -9.69
CA TRP A 476 -9.64 4.82 -8.27
C TRP A 476 -9.92 3.36 -7.95
N SER A 477 -9.29 2.86 -6.89
CA SER A 477 -9.54 1.52 -6.36
C SER A 477 -9.61 1.52 -4.83
N ALA A 478 -10.42 0.64 -4.27
CA ALA A 478 -10.54 0.42 -2.83
C ALA A 478 -10.30 -1.06 -2.49
N HIS A 479 -9.48 -1.33 -1.47
CA HIS A 479 -9.39 -2.65 -0.83
C HIS A 479 -10.32 -2.67 0.38
N ILE A 480 -11.35 -3.52 0.31
CA ILE A 480 -12.37 -3.64 1.34
C ILE A 480 -12.21 -4.99 2.03
N SER A 481 -12.25 -5.00 3.36
CA SER A 481 -12.13 -6.23 4.16
C SER A 481 -13.12 -7.30 3.69
N GLU A 482 -12.64 -8.53 3.45
CA GLU A 482 -13.42 -9.67 2.95
C GLU A 482 -13.99 -9.52 1.52
N ILE A 483 -13.70 -8.43 0.80
CA ILE A 483 -14.18 -8.17 -0.58
C ILE A 483 -13.02 -8.03 -1.58
N GLY A 484 -11.83 -7.66 -1.10
CA GLY A 484 -10.64 -7.44 -1.92
C GLY A 484 -10.65 -6.09 -2.64
N TRP A 485 -9.82 -5.96 -3.67
CA TRP A 485 -9.76 -4.78 -4.53
C TRP A 485 -11.00 -4.63 -5.42
N ARG A 486 -11.53 -3.40 -5.49
CA ARG A 486 -12.56 -2.97 -6.45
C ARG A 486 -12.11 -1.69 -7.12
N SER A 487 -12.14 -1.66 -8.46
CA SER A 487 -11.60 -0.56 -9.29
C SER A 487 -12.70 0.06 -10.14
N SER A 488 -12.71 1.39 -10.24
CA SER A 488 -13.69 2.19 -10.97
C SER A 488 -13.04 3.42 -11.62
N LYS A 489 -13.75 4.05 -12.56
CA LYS A 489 -13.28 5.22 -13.31
C LYS A 489 -14.44 6.14 -13.72
N SER A 490 -14.13 7.40 -13.99
CA SER A 490 -15.07 8.43 -14.45
C SER A 490 -14.44 9.29 -15.54
N SER A 491 -15.27 9.85 -16.41
CA SER A 491 -14.88 10.83 -17.44
C SER A 491 -15.60 12.18 -17.25
N SER A 492 -16.18 12.43 -16.08
CA SER A 492 -16.74 13.75 -15.72
C SER A 492 -15.62 14.78 -15.53
N SER A 493 -15.79 16.00 -16.04
CA SER A 493 -14.86 17.12 -15.79
C SER A 493 -14.84 17.61 -14.33
N THR A 494 -15.85 17.24 -13.54
CA THR A 494 -15.84 17.32 -12.07
C THR A 494 -16.24 15.94 -11.51
N PRO A 495 -15.28 15.01 -11.32
CA PRO A 495 -15.56 13.66 -10.86
C PRO A 495 -16.04 13.66 -9.39
N SER A 496 -17.09 12.87 -9.15
CA SER A 496 -17.70 12.61 -7.84
C SER A 496 -17.88 11.11 -7.69
N PHE A 497 -17.33 10.52 -6.63
CA PHE A 497 -17.32 9.05 -6.46
C PHE A 497 -17.16 8.64 -4.98
N THR A 498 -17.29 7.34 -4.73
CA THR A 498 -17.08 6.73 -3.42
C THR A 498 -16.03 5.62 -3.52
N LEU A 499 -15.09 5.64 -2.57
CA LEU A 499 -14.20 4.54 -2.22
C LEU A 499 -14.84 3.73 -1.09
N GLY A 500 -14.78 2.41 -1.13
CA GLY A 500 -15.28 1.56 -0.05
C GLY A 500 -16.79 1.27 -0.10
N THR A 501 -17.37 0.97 1.07
CA THR A 501 -18.79 0.57 1.26
C THR A 501 -19.37 1.22 2.50
N THR A 502 -20.65 1.60 2.50
CA THR A 502 -21.31 2.22 3.68
C THR A 502 -22.25 1.24 4.38
N GLY A 503 -22.16 1.11 5.70
CA GLY A 503 -23.16 0.41 6.52
C GLY A 503 -23.13 -1.13 6.43
N GLN A 504 -22.08 -1.69 5.83
CA GLN A 504 -21.90 -3.15 5.66
C GLN A 504 -21.03 -3.77 6.77
N ALA A 505 -20.62 -3.00 7.78
CA ALA A 505 -19.64 -3.40 8.82
C ALA A 505 -18.26 -3.83 8.28
N LYS A 506 -17.98 -3.58 7.00
CA LYS A 506 -16.71 -3.85 6.32
C LYS A 506 -15.83 -2.60 6.31
N SER A 507 -14.52 -2.79 6.47
CA SER A 507 -13.55 -1.71 6.58
C SER A 507 -12.90 -1.42 5.24
N LEU A 508 -12.57 -0.15 4.98
CA LEU A 508 -11.57 0.21 3.99
C LEU A 508 -10.18 -0.05 4.59
N GLU A 509 -9.36 -0.85 3.92
CA GLU A 509 -8.00 -1.20 4.38
C GLU A 509 -6.92 -0.49 3.56
N ALA A 510 -7.16 -0.30 2.26
CA ALA A 510 -6.29 0.43 1.35
C ALA A 510 -7.07 1.12 0.22
N PHE A 511 -6.46 2.11 -0.44
CA PHE A 511 -7.00 2.71 -1.66
C PHE A 511 -5.91 3.23 -2.61
N THR A 512 -6.31 3.47 -3.86
CA THR A 512 -5.55 4.16 -4.90
C THR A 512 -6.42 5.23 -5.55
N LEU A 513 -5.81 6.33 -6.01
CA LEU A 513 -6.49 7.41 -6.71
C LEU A 513 -5.54 8.09 -7.72
N SER A 514 -6.00 8.30 -8.95
CA SER A 514 -5.33 9.14 -9.94
C SER A 514 -6.35 9.99 -10.72
N LEU A 515 -5.92 11.17 -11.16
CA LEU A 515 -6.77 12.14 -11.88
C LEU A 515 -6.21 12.51 -13.27
N PRO A 516 -5.79 11.53 -14.12
CA PRO A 516 -4.93 11.80 -15.27
C PRO A 516 -5.58 12.64 -16.38
N GLY A 517 -6.92 12.69 -16.45
CA GLY A 517 -7.67 13.45 -17.46
C GLY A 517 -8.13 14.84 -17.01
N LEU A 518 -7.76 15.32 -15.82
CA LEU A 518 -8.11 16.68 -15.36
C LEU A 518 -7.04 17.74 -15.68
N GLY A 519 -5.85 17.35 -16.10
CA GLY A 519 -4.77 18.25 -16.51
C GLY A 519 -3.39 17.79 -16.02
N SER A 520 -2.38 18.65 -16.22
CA SER A 520 -1.07 18.47 -15.62
C SER A 520 -1.10 18.75 -14.11
N GLY A 521 -0.34 17.97 -13.34
CA GLY A 521 -0.30 18.02 -11.87
C GLY A 521 -0.33 16.61 -11.29
N SER A 522 -0.61 16.49 -9.99
CA SER A 522 -0.74 15.20 -9.31
C SER A 522 -1.75 15.26 -8.16
N VAL A 523 -2.32 14.11 -7.82
CA VAL A 523 -3.08 13.90 -6.58
C VAL A 523 -2.21 13.13 -5.59
N SER A 524 -2.03 13.67 -4.39
CA SER A 524 -1.28 13.04 -3.30
C SER A 524 -2.20 12.75 -2.12
N TYR A 525 -1.96 11.66 -1.40
CA TYR A 525 -2.83 11.21 -0.33
C TYR A 525 -2.12 10.32 0.69
N SER A 526 -2.61 10.32 1.93
CA SER A 526 -2.15 9.43 3.00
C SER A 526 -3.32 8.87 3.81
N ALA A 527 -3.07 7.76 4.50
CA ALA A 527 -4.00 7.11 5.40
C ALA A 527 -3.43 7.07 6.83
N HIS A 528 -4.30 7.29 7.82
CA HIS A 528 -4.09 6.86 9.19
C HIS A 528 -4.60 5.42 9.30
N VAL A 529 -3.70 4.47 9.55
CA VAL A 529 -4.05 3.04 9.67
C VAL A 529 -4.02 2.64 11.14
N SER A 530 -5.02 1.87 11.58
CA SER A 530 -5.12 1.41 12.96
C SER A 530 -3.87 0.62 13.38
N ASN A 531 -3.37 0.89 14.60
CA ASN A 531 -2.10 0.38 15.14
C ASN A 531 -0.82 0.72 14.32
N ILE A 532 -0.88 1.66 13.36
CA ILE A 532 0.29 2.16 12.60
C ILE A 532 0.40 3.69 12.67
N GLY A 533 -0.72 4.41 12.68
CA GLY A 533 -0.74 5.87 12.62
C GLY A 533 -0.76 6.41 11.18
N TRP A 534 -0.43 7.69 11.02
CA TRP A 534 -0.34 8.36 9.71
C TRP A 534 0.84 7.83 8.88
N GLN A 535 0.54 7.19 7.75
CA GLN A 535 1.54 6.76 6.78
C GLN A 535 2.07 7.95 5.95
N LYS A 536 3.26 7.79 5.36
CA LYS A 536 3.81 8.73 4.37
C LYS A 536 2.85 8.88 3.18
N ALA A 537 2.69 10.11 2.67
CA ALA A 537 1.88 10.37 1.50
C ALA A 537 2.45 9.69 0.23
N VAL A 538 1.53 9.17 -0.58
CA VAL A 538 1.77 8.59 -1.91
C VAL A 538 0.99 9.38 -2.95
N SER A 539 1.17 9.11 -4.25
CA SER A 539 0.51 9.86 -5.33
C SER A 539 0.03 8.97 -6.48
N ASP A 540 -0.89 9.50 -7.28
CA ASP A 540 -1.24 9.10 -8.66
C ASP A 540 -1.36 7.58 -8.90
N GLY A 541 -2.16 6.90 -8.08
CA GLY A 541 -2.48 5.47 -8.22
C GLY A 541 -1.64 4.53 -7.35
N ALA A 542 -0.63 5.03 -6.64
CA ALA A 542 0.07 4.26 -5.61
C ALA A 542 -0.84 3.91 -4.43
N THR A 543 -0.53 2.84 -3.70
CA THR A 543 -1.39 2.35 -2.61
C THR A 543 -1.14 3.12 -1.31
N ALA A 544 -2.20 3.68 -0.73
CA ALA A 544 -2.25 4.11 0.68
C ALA A 544 -3.04 3.08 1.50
N GLY A 545 -2.68 2.88 2.77
CA GLY A 545 -3.27 1.88 3.66
C GLY A 545 -2.44 0.59 3.78
N THR A 546 -3.10 -0.55 4.01
CA THR A 546 -2.48 -1.88 3.97
C THR A 546 -3.40 -2.92 3.33
N THR A 547 -2.83 -4.02 2.83
CA THR A 547 -3.57 -5.15 2.25
C THR A 547 -3.18 -6.43 2.98
N GLY A 548 -4.16 -7.30 3.28
CA GLY A 548 -3.92 -8.61 3.89
C GLY A 548 -3.49 -8.61 5.36
N ARG A 549 -3.45 -7.44 6.02
CA ARG A 549 -3.04 -7.30 7.44
C ARG A 549 -4.20 -7.21 8.44
N GLY A 550 -5.45 -7.09 7.97
CA GLY A 550 -6.62 -6.86 8.83
C GLY A 550 -6.60 -5.50 9.55
N LEU A 551 -5.77 -4.56 9.11
CA LEU A 551 -5.61 -3.24 9.73
C LEU A 551 -6.38 -2.19 8.92
N PRO A 552 -7.49 -1.64 9.47
CA PRO A 552 -8.34 -0.69 8.76
C PRO A 552 -7.73 0.71 8.72
N ILE A 553 -8.15 1.48 7.72
CA ILE A 553 -7.99 2.94 7.71
C ILE A 553 -8.97 3.56 8.73
N GLU A 554 -8.51 4.51 9.53
CA GLU A 554 -9.33 5.30 10.45
C GLU A 554 -9.51 6.76 9.98
N ALA A 555 -8.56 7.30 9.21
CA ALA A 555 -8.65 8.64 8.59
C ALA A 555 -7.81 8.76 7.31
N VAL A 556 -8.07 9.80 6.50
CA VAL A 556 -7.31 10.13 5.27
C VAL A 556 -7.03 11.62 5.12
N LYS A 557 -6.03 11.95 4.30
CA LYS A 557 -5.73 13.28 3.76
C LYS A 557 -5.54 13.16 2.25
N ILE A 558 -6.05 14.11 1.46
CA ILE A 558 -5.97 14.10 -0.01
C ILE A 558 -5.73 15.53 -0.53
N SER A 559 -4.71 15.74 -1.35
CA SER A 559 -4.29 17.04 -1.89
C SER A 559 -4.10 16.99 -3.40
N LEU A 560 -4.22 18.15 -4.05
CA LEU A 560 -3.87 18.37 -5.46
C LEU A 560 -2.64 19.26 -5.54
N ASN A 561 -1.72 18.96 -6.46
CA ASN A 561 -0.41 19.61 -6.57
C ASN A 561 -0.15 20.06 -8.02
N GLY A 562 0.61 21.14 -8.18
CA GLY A 562 0.83 21.79 -9.49
C GLY A 562 -0.47 22.36 -10.07
N SER A 563 -0.53 22.50 -11.41
CA SER A 563 -1.66 23.13 -12.12
C SER A 563 -3.03 22.49 -11.87
N LEU A 564 -3.08 21.22 -11.46
CA LEU A 564 -4.29 20.55 -10.98
C LEU A 564 -4.80 21.17 -9.67
N GLY A 565 -3.89 21.50 -8.75
CA GLY A 565 -4.20 22.20 -7.50
C GLY A 565 -4.46 23.70 -7.66
N ASP A 566 -3.96 24.32 -8.73
CA ASP A 566 -4.31 25.70 -9.11
C ASP A 566 -5.73 25.79 -9.69
N THR A 567 -6.13 24.78 -10.47
CA THR A 567 -7.42 24.75 -11.19
C THR A 567 -8.59 24.20 -10.36
N TYR A 568 -8.32 23.31 -9.39
CA TYR A 568 -9.34 22.57 -8.64
C TYR A 568 -9.10 22.56 -7.12
N ASP A 569 -10.17 22.26 -6.39
CA ASP A 569 -10.16 21.82 -4.99
C ASP A 569 -10.69 20.38 -4.91
N ILE A 570 -10.03 19.52 -4.13
CA ILE A 570 -10.50 18.15 -3.86
C ILE A 570 -11.20 18.10 -2.52
N TRP A 571 -12.53 18.04 -2.55
CA TRP A 571 -13.36 17.88 -1.36
C TRP A 571 -13.58 16.39 -1.05
N TYR A 572 -13.51 16.01 0.21
CA TYR A 572 -13.77 14.63 0.64
C TYR A 572 -14.34 14.57 2.07
N ARG A 573 -14.98 13.43 2.37
CA ARG A 573 -15.47 13.08 3.71
C ARG A 573 -15.40 11.57 3.93
N ALA A 574 -15.36 11.14 5.19
CA ALA A 574 -15.31 9.73 5.57
C ALA A 574 -16.64 9.24 6.16
N HIS A 575 -16.99 7.98 5.88
CA HIS A 575 -18.04 7.22 6.56
C HIS A 575 -17.39 6.36 7.64
N VAL A 576 -17.51 6.75 8.90
CA VAL A 576 -16.91 6.03 10.04
C VAL A 576 -17.94 5.06 10.61
N ARG A 577 -17.53 3.81 10.87
CA ARG A 577 -18.39 2.75 11.42
C ARG A 577 -19.11 3.23 12.68
N ASN A 578 -20.39 2.91 12.80
CA ASN A 578 -21.27 3.25 13.92
C ASN A 578 -21.48 4.76 14.19
N ILE A 579 -20.89 5.65 13.36
CA ILE A 579 -21.05 7.11 13.41
C ILE A 579 -21.74 7.63 12.13
N GLY A 580 -21.42 7.06 10.97
CA GLY A 580 -21.94 7.46 9.66
C GLY A 580 -21.04 8.46 8.94
N TRP A 581 -21.61 9.23 8.01
CA TRP A 581 -20.89 10.25 7.24
C TRP A 581 -20.53 11.46 8.11
N LEU A 582 -19.23 11.76 8.16
CA LEU A 582 -18.69 13.00 8.72
C LEU A 582 -18.84 14.18 7.76
N GLY A 583 -18.45 15.37 8.24
CA GLY A 583 -18.43 16.61 7.47
C GLY A 583 -17.41 16.60 6.32
N TRP A 584 -17.53 17.57 5.42
CA TRP A 584 -16.61 17.75 4.29
C TRP A 584 -15.35 18.52 4.67
N THR A 585 -14.22 18.11 4.12
CA THR A 585 -12.94 18.83 4.18
C THR A 585 -12.29 18.85 2.79
N LYS A 586 -11.16 19.55 2.62
CA LYS A 586 -10.41 19.56 1.35
C LYS A 586 -8.89 19.69 1.50
N ASN A 587 -8.19 19.38 0.41
CA ASN A 587 -6.79 19.77 0.14
C ASN A 587 -5.77 19.48 1.27
N GLY A 588 -5.80 18.26 1.85
CA GLY A 588 -4.80 17.78 2.80
C GLY A 588 -5.23 17.86 4.27
N GLU A 589 -6.34 18.50 4.57
CA GLU A 589 -6.98 18.44 5.90
C GLU A 589 -7.51 17.03 6.21
N PRO A 590 -7.50 16.58 7.47
CA PRO A 590 -7.90 15.21 7.80
C PRO A 590 -9.42 14.99 7.68
N ALA A 591 -9.81 13.79 7.27
CA ALA A 591 -11.18 13.29 7.32
C ALA A 591 -11.22 11.87 7.92
N GLY A 592 -12.14 11.61 8.87
CA GLY A 592 -12.24 10.32 9.58
C GLY A 592 -12.07 10.47 11.09
N SER A 593 -11.35 9.56 11.72
CA SER A 593 -11.05 9.57 13.16
C SER A 593 -9.65 9.08 13.49
N GLU A 594 -9.17 9.40 14.69
CA GLU A 594 -7.83 9.02 15.16
C GLU A 594 -7.89 8.58 16.64
N GLY A 595 -7.42 7.37 16.93
CA GLY A 595 -7.35 6.82 18.29
C GLY A 595 -8.69 6.36 18.88
N LEU A 596 -9.74 6.26 18.07
CA LEU A 596 -11.10 5.85 18.47
C LEU A 596 -11.37 4.34 18.34
N ALA A 597 -10.51 3.60 17.63
CA ALA A 597 -10.76 2.24 17.16
C ALA A 597 -12.07 2.14 16.33
N SER A 598 -12.28 3.11 15.43
CA SER A 598 -13.49 3.25 14.61
C SER A 598 -13.11 3.28 13.12
N PRO A 599 -13.23 2.15 12.40
CA PRO A 599 -12.85 2.06 11.00
C PRO A 599 -13.61 3.01 10.08
N VAL A 600 -12.93 3.52 9.06
CA VAL A 600 -13.57 4.06 7.87
C VAL A 600 -14.07 2.90 7.03
N GLU A 601 -15.33 2.96 6.61
CA GLU A 601 -15.94 2.00 5.69
C GLU A 601 -15.92 2.52 4.25
N ALA A 602 -16.08 3.85 4.09
CA ALA A 602 -16.07 4.53 2.79
C ALA A 602 -15.52 5.96 2.87
N ILE A 603 -15.06 6.48 1.73
CA ILE A 603 -14.69 7.89 1.53
C ILE A 603 -15.45 8.41 0.31
N GLU A 604 -16.19 9.51 0.46
CA GLU A 604 -16.78 10.22 -0.69
C GLU A 604 -15.81 11.32 -1.13
N VAL A 605 -15.55 11.42 -2.44
CA VAL A 605 -14.60 12.36 -3.03
C VAL A 605 -15.27 13.14 -4.16
N ARG A 606 -15.06 14.46 -4.21
CA ARG A 606 -15.59 15.38 -5.22
C ARG A 606 -14.51 16.38 -5.63
N VAL A 607 -14.12 16.38 -6.91
CA VAL A 607 -13.19 17.39 -7.45
C VAL A 607 -14.00 18.51 -8.09
N LEU A 608 -13.85 19.73 -7.57
CA LEU A 608 -14.60 20.93 -7.98
C LEU A 608 -13.63 22.03 -8.42
N LYS A 609 -14.08 23.01 -9.22
CA LYS A 609 -13.24 24.16 -9.61
C LYS A 609 -12.73 24.92 -8.39
N LYS A 610 -11.54 25.52 -8.48
CA LYS A 610 -10.92 26.27 -7.39
C LYS A 610 -11.87 27.30 -6.77
N GLY A 611 -11.94 27.35 -5.44
CA GLY A 611 -12.80 28.29 -4.72
C GLY A 611 -14.28 27.92 -4.69
N SER A 612 -14.70 26.76 -5.22
CA SER A 612 -16.06 26.25 -5.07
C SER A 612 -16.42 26.08 -3.58
N ALA A 613 -17.67 26.43 -3.24
CA ALA A 613 -18.22 26.30 -1.89
C ALA A 613 -18.19 24.84 -1.38
N ALA A 614 -18.18 24.68 -0.05
CA ALA A 614 -18.21 23.37 0.59
C ALA A 614 -19.48 22.57 0.20
N PRO A 615 -19.38 21.27 -0.15
CA PRO A 615 -20.55 20.45 -0.47
C PRO A 615 -21.52 20.22 0.70
N GLY A 616 -21.14 20.60 1.92
CA GLY A 616 -21.96 20.57 3.13
C GLY A 616 -21.13 20.90 4.38
N ALA A 617 -21.78 21.33 5.45
CA ALA A 617 -21.14 21.60 6.74
C ALA A 617 -21.03 20.34 7.62
N GLY A 618 -20.18 20.38 8.66
CA GLY A 618 -20.06 19.36 9.69
C GLY A 618 -18.62 19.12 10.16
N THR A 619 -18.45 18.36 11.24
CA THR A 619 -17.14 17.94 11.74
C THR A 619 -16.57 16.85 10.82
N ALA A 620 -15.49 17.14 10.07
CA ALA A 620 -14.88 16.19 9.14
C ALA A 620 -13.95 15.17 9.82
N PHE A 621 -13.39 15.50 10.98
CA PHE A 621 -12.37 14.72 11.68
C PHE A 621 -12.62 14.62 13.18
N LEU A 622 -12.43 13.43 13.75
CA LEU A 622 -12.66 13.09 15.14
C LEU A 622 -11.40 12.54 15.82
N ALA A 623 -10.57 13.42 16.38
CA ALA A 623 -9.49 13.02 17.27
C ALA A 623 -10.05 12.51 18.61
N LYS A 624 -9.42 11.48 19.21
CA LYS A 624 -9.75 10.98 20.54
C LYS A 624 -9.67 12.09 21.61
N PRO A 625 -10.74 12.38 22.36
CA PRO A 625 -10.67 13.36 23.45
C PRO A 625 -9.93 12.78 24.67
N THR A 626 -9.40 13.65 25.51
CA THR A 626 -8.81 13.32 26.79
C THR A 626 -9.87 13.37 27.89
N ILE A 627 -10.17 12.23 28.51
CA ILE A 627 -10.89 12.18 29.78
C ILE A 627 -9.87 12.15 30.90
N SER A 628 -9.76 13.26 31.65
CA SER A 628 -8.81 13.42 32.77
C SER A 628 -9.55 13.29 34.10
N TYR A 629 -8.97 12.61 35.09
CA TYR A 629 -9.64 12.33 36.36
C TYR A 629 -8.66 12.10 37.51
N SER A 630 -9.12 12.36 38.73
CA SER A 630 -8.41 12.06 39.97
C SER A 630 -9.37 11.62 41.08
N ALA A 631 -8.84 10.97 42.11
CA ALA A 631 -9.57 10.44 43.24
C ALA A 631 -8.98 10.97 44.56
N TYR A 632 -9.85 11.24 45.54
CA TYR A 632 -9.47 11.51 46.92
C TYR A 632 -9.49 10.21 47.72
N SER A 633 -8.32 9.75 48.17
CA SER A 633 -8.18 8.49 48.90
C SER A 633 -7.96 8.72 50.40
N VAL A 634 -8.60 7.91 51.25
CA VAL A 634 -8.51 8.00 52.72
C VAL A 634 -7.05 7.99 53.19
N GLY A 635 -6.67 8.94 54.06
CA GLY A 635 -5.31 9.07 54.58
C GLY A 635 -4.23 9.48 53.56
N LYS A 636 -4.60 9.82 52.31
CA LYS A 636 -3.69 10.33 51.27
C LYS A 636 -4.16 11.61 50.58
N GLY A 637 -5.46 11.88 50.56
CA GLY A 637 -6.03 13.04 49.88
C GLY A 637 -6.14 12.86 48.37
N TRP A 638 -6.14 13.97 47.62
CA TRP A 638 -6.21 13.95 46.16
C TRP A 638 -4.93 13.36 45.56
N GLY A 639 -5.06 12.24 44.84
CA GLY A 639 -4.00 11.73 43.98
C GLY A 639 -3.77 12.61 42.75
N ALA A 640 -2.65 12.37 42.05
CA ALA A 640 -2.36 13.00 40.77
C ALA A 640 -3.47 12.71 39.74
N ALA A 641 -3.69 13.64 38.80
CA ALA A 641 -4.60 13.42 37.69
C ALA A 641 -4.01 12.39 36.71
N THR A 642 -4.85 11.48 36.24
CA THR A 642 -4.54 10.51 35.19
C THR A 642 -5.59 10.61 34.07
N SER A 643 -5.42 9.89 32.96
CA SER A 643 -6.37 9.97 31.85
C SER A 643 -6.53 8.66 31.08
N ASN A 644 -7.64 8.56 30.34
CA ASN A 644 -7.92 7.60 29.28
C ASN A 644 -7.54 6.11 29.53
N GLY A 645 -7.63 5.64 30.78
CA GLY A 645 -7.40 4.25 31.17
C GLY A 645 -6.46 4.08 32.36
N GLY A 646 -5.72 5.13 32.75
CA GLY A 646 -4.88 5.11 33.95
C GLY A 646 -5.66 4.95 35.27
N THR A 647 -5.02 4.47 36.32
CA THR A 647 -5.68 4.18 37.61
C THR A 647 -5.65 5.39 38.53
N ALA A 648 -6.81 5.85 39.00
CA ALA A 648 -6.94 6.86 40.05
C ALA A 648 -7.42 6.22 41.36
N GLY A 649 -6.55 6.15 42.37
CA GLY A 649 -6.79 5.42 43.63
C GLY A 649 -5.67 4.41 43.91
N ALA A 650 -5.90 3.44 44.79
CA ALA A 650 -4.90 2.44 45.20
C ALA A 650 -5.52 1.05 45.45
N THR A 651 -5.41 0.17 44.45
CA THR A 651 -5.99 -1.18 44.46
C THR A 651 -5.38 -2.11 45.51
N GLY A 652 -6.20 -2.82 46.28
CA GLY A 652 -5.76 -3.87 47.21
C GLY A 652 -4.99 -3.35 48.44
N GLN A 653 -5.21 -2.09 48.82
CA GLN A 653 -4.53 -1.46 49.97
C GLN A 653 -5.48 -1.15 51.13
N ASN A 654 -6.72 -1.65 51.06
CA ASN A 654 -7.81 -1.35 52.00
C ASN A 654 -7.96 0.16 52.23
N ARG A 655 -8.09 0.92 51.13
CA ARG A 655 -8.14 2.38 51.15
C ARG A 655 -9.25 2.91 50.26
N ALA A 656 -10.36 3.30 50.88
CA ALA A 656 -11.47 3.94 50.19
C ALA A 656 -11.05 5.18 49.39
N VAL A 657 -11.73 5.37 48.27
CA VAL A 657 -11.97 6.65 47.63
C VAL A 657 -13.20 7.27 48.29
N GLU A 658 -13.15 8.54 48.69
CA GLU A 658 -14.33 9.28 49.21
C GLU A 658 -14.94 10.20 48.15
N ALA A 659 -14.13 10.62 47.16
CA ALA A 659 -14.54 11.57 46.13
C ALA A 659 -13.70 11.44 44.85
N PHE A 660 -14.24 11.91 43.73
CA PHE A 660 -13.53 11.97 42.45
C PHE A 660 -13.89 13.22 41.63
N LYS A 661 -13.03 13.53 40.67
CA LYS A 661 -13.22 14.60 39.65
C LYS A 661 -13.01 13.99 38.27
N VAL A 662 -13.74 14.48 37.27
CA VAL A 662 -13.57 14.12 35.86
C VAL A 662 -13.69 15.37 34.99
N SER A 663 -12.82 15.55 34.01
CA SER A 663 -12.94 16.55 32.95
C SER A 663 -12.79 15.93 31.58
N TYR A 664 -13.37 16.63 30.60
CA TYR A 664 -13.28 16.35 29.18
C TYR A 664 -12.46 17.46 28.51
N GLY A 665 -11.49 17.09 27.68
CA GLY A 665 -10.78 18.00 26.79
C GLY A 665 -10.71 17.41 25.38
N GLY A 666 -11.28 18.10 24.40
CA GLY A 666 -11.30 17.65 23.00
C GLY A 666 -11.90 18.71 22.08
N ALA A 667 -11.61 18.61 20.78
CA ALA A 667 -12.04 19.60 19.78
C ALA A 667 -13.55 19.56 19.46
N VAL A 668 -14.22 18.45 19.78
CA VAL A 668 -15.69 18.30 19.65
C VAL A 668 -16.37 18.96 20.85
N SER A 669 -17.45 19.73 20.63
CA SER A 669 -18.18 20.40 21.71
C SER A 669 -18.75 19.41 22.73
N GLY A 670 -18.69 19.72 24.02
CA GLY A 670 -19.26 18.86 25.05
C GLY A 670 -18.56 18.91 26.40
N GLY A 671 -18.81 17.87 27.20
CA GLY A 671 -18.25 17.73 28.53
C GLY A 671 -18.55 16.35 29.12
N VAL A 672 -18.29 16.21 30.43
CA VAL A 672 -18.73 15.07 31.25
C VAL A 672 -19.74 15.52 32.30
N SER A 673 -20.71 14.64 32.59
CA SER A 673 -21.58 14.71 33.76
C SER A 673 -21.48 13.40 34.54
N TYR A 674 -21.34 13.48 35.86
CA TYR A 674 -21.05 12.32 36.70
C TYR A 674 -21.60 12.46 38.12
N LYS A 675 -21.86 11.32 38.77
CA LYS A 675 -22.35 11.25 40.16
C LYS A 675 -21.68 10.11 40.95
N ALA A 676 -21.63 10.29 42.26
CA ALA A 676 -21.16 9.31 43.24
C ALA A 676 -22.33 8.66 43.99
N HIS A 677 -22.12 7.44 44.48
CA HIS A 677 -22.91 6.82 45.54
C HIS A 677 -22.03 6.61 46.77
N LEU A 678 -22.37 7.21 47.90
CA LEU A 678 -21.61 7.08 49.16
C LEU A 678 -22.35 6.19 50.17
N ALA A 679 -21.60 5.49 51.03
CA ALA A 679 -22.12 4.50 51.97
C ALA A 679 -23.35 4.94 52.78
N ASN A 680 -23.28 6.10 53.42
CA ASN A 680 -24.34 6.61 54.31
C ASN A 680 -25.24 7.69 53.67
N VAL A 681 -25.11 7.92 52.35
CA VAL A 681 -25.80 9.02 51.64
C VAL A 681 -26.60 8.53 50.43
N GLY A 682 -26.20 7.42 49.82
CA GLY A 682 -26.77 6.95 48.56
C GLY A 682 -26.25 7.73 47.35
N TRP A 683 -27.00 7.71 46.24
CA TRP A 683 -26.68 8.46 45.02
C TRP A 683 -26.83 9.97 45.24
N GLN A 684 -25.73 10.70 45.04
CA GLN A 684 -25.72 12.16 45.01
C GLN A 684 -26.21 12.72 43.66
N GLY A 685 -26.49 14.03 43.63
CA GLY A 685 -26.76 14.76 42.40
C GLY A 685 -25.59 14.70 41.41
N ALA A 686 -25.89 14.84 40.12
CA ALA A 686 -24.85 14.86 39.09
C ALA A 686 -24.15 16.21 39.00
N VAL A 687 -22.83 16.18 38.95
CA VAL A 687 -21.95 17.34 38.72
C VAL A 687 -21.34 17.27 37.32
N THR A 688 -20.58 18.29 36.93
CA THR A 688 -19.93 18.38 35.61
C THR A 688 -18.46 18.80 35.73
N ASN A 689 -17.68 18.57 34.66
CA ASN A 689 -16.31 19.07 34.41
C ASN A 689 -15.52 19.61 35.64
N ASN A 690 -14.66 18.78 36.25
CA ASN A 690 -13.78 19.08 37.39
C ASN A 690 -14.43 19.41 38.74
N ALA A 691 -15.76 19.49 38.83
CA ALA A 691 -16.46 19.55 40.12
C ALA A 691 -16.25 18.25 40.94
N ILE A 692 -16.43 18.34 42.26
CA ILE A 692 -16.25 17.20 43.17
C ILE A 692 -17.55 16.37 43.19
N ALA A 693 -17.47 15.09 42.86
CA ALA A 693 -18.48 14.09 43.21
C ALA A 693 -17.97 13.29 44.41
N GLY A 694 -18.82 13.04 45.42
CA GLY A 694 -18.43 12.42 46.69
C GLY A 694 -18.19 13.43 47.82
N ALA A 695 -17.50 13.00 48.89
CA ALA A 695 -17.33 13.78 50.12
C ALA A 695 -15.89 13.69 50.67
N ALA A 696 -14.95 14.38 50.02
CA ALA A 696 -13.52 14.37 50.36
C ALA A 696 -13.26 14.78 51.83
N GLY A 697 -12.58 13.92 52.59
CA GLY A 697 -12.21 14.15 53.99
C GLY A 697 -13.39 14.10 54.96
N LYS A 698 -14.34 13.17 54.77
CA LYS A 698 -15.62 13.11 55.53
C LYS A 698 -15.99 11.72 56.05
N GLY A 699 -15.13 10.72 55.95
CA GLY A 699 -15.36 9.35 56.43
C GLY A 699 -16.57 8.69 55.76
N ASN A 700 -16.75 8.92 54.46
CA ASN A 700 -17.90 8.41 53.70
C ASN A 700 -17.45 7.82 52.37
N ASP A 701 -17.33 6.50 52.35
CA ASP A 701 -16.72 5.75 51.26
C ASP A 701 -17.60 5.75 50.00
N LEU A 702 -16.95 5.93 48.86
CA LEU A 702 -17.55 5.75 47.54
C LEU A 702 -17.81 4.25 47.33
N GLN A 703 -19.03 3.90 46.90
CA GLN A 703 -19.41 2.51 46.61
C GLN A 703 -19.68 2.30 45.11
N ALA A 704 -20.26 3.30 44.43
CA ALA A 704 -20.52 3.26 42.99
C ALA A 704 -20.42 4.63 42.31
N ILE A 705 -20.24 4.62 40.99
CA ILE A 705 -20.14 5.78 40.11
C ILE A 705 -21.00 5.65 38.85
N SER A 706 -21.29 6.79 38.24
CA SER A 706 -21.97 6.93 36.95
C SER A 706 -21.36 8.12 36.21
N ILE A 707 -20.99 7.95 34.94
CA ILE A 707 -20.34 8.98 34.10
C ILE A 707 -20.96 8.96 32.70
N SER A 708 -21.33 10.14 32.19
CA SER A 708 -21.86 10.33 30.83
C SER A 708 -21.15 11.48 30.13
N LEU A 709 -21.06 11.41 28.80
CA LEU A 709 -20.70 12.57 27.97
C LEU A 709 -21.92 13.47 27.74
N THR A 710 -21.67 14.75 27.48
CA THR A 710 -22.67 15.77 27.14
C THR A 710 -22.28 16.52 25.87
N GLY A 711 -23.22 17.25 25.26
CA GLY A 711 -22.99 17.99 24.00
C GLY A 711 -22.78 17.08 22.78
N ASP A 712 -22.03 17.56 21.78
CA ASP A 712 -21.72 16.78 20.57
C ASP A 712 -20.82 15.58 20.86
N ALA A 713 -19.98 15.63 21.91
CA ALA A 713 -19.14 14.53 22.34
C ALA A 713 -19.95 13.24 22.59
N ALA A 714 -21.18 13.36 23.10
CA ALA A 714 -22.08 12.23 23.29
C ALA A 714 -22.60 11.61 21.99
N LYS A 715 -22.55 12.32 20.85
CA LYS A 715 -22.94 11.82 19.52
C LYS A 715 -21.85 10.93 18.91
N TYR A 716 -20.59 11.35 19.06
CA TYR A 716 -19.43 10.75 18.37
C TYR A 716 -18.65 9.73 19.21
N PHE A 717 -18.78 9.77 20.53
CA PHE A 717 -18.00 8.93 21.45
C PHE A 717 -18.89 8.17 22.45
N ASP A 718 -18.31 7.12 23.03
CA ASP A 718 -18.82 6.44 24.22
C ASP A 718 -17.77 6.52 25.34
N VAL A 719 -18.20 6.89 26.55
CA VAL A 719 -17.34 6.87 27.75
C VAL A 719 -17.53 5.56 28.50
N TRP A 720 -16.40 4.91 28.80
CA TRP A 720 -16.31 3.63 29.49
C TRP A 720 -15.59 3.81 30.82
N TYR A 721 -16.09 3.20 31.88
CA TYR A 721 -15.48 3.29 33.21
C TYR A 721 -15.72 2.04 34.05
N ARG A 722 -14.81 1.79 34.99
CA ARG A 722 -14.94 0.74 35.99
C ARG A 722 -14.29 1.17 37.30
N VAL A 723 -14.56 0.41 38.35
CA VAL A 723 -14.01 0.61 39.68
C VAL A 723 -13.38 -0.66 40.22
N HIS A 724 -12.36 -0.50 41.07
CA HIS A 724 -11.84 -1.55 41.92
C HIS A 724 -12.61 -1.52 43.23
N VAL A 725 -13.28 -2.61 43.59
CA VAL A 725 -14.04 -2.74 44.83
C VAL A 725 -13.30 -3.67 45.78
N GLU A 726 -13.26 -3.29 47.05
CA GLU A 726 -12.70 -4.09 48.14
C GLU A 726 -13.22 -5.54 48.09
N ASN A 727 -12.34 -6.52 48.30
CA ASN A 727 -12.61 -7.97 48.22
C ASN A 727 -13.08 -8.52 46.86
N TYR A 728 -13.38 -7.66 45.87
CA TYR A 728 -13.87 -8.05 44.53
C TYR A 728 -12.91 -7.75 43.39
N GLY A 729 -11.99 -6.80 43.56
CA GLY A 729 -11.08 -6.36 42.51
C GLY A 729 -11.74 -5.47 41.46
N TRP A 730 -11.18 -5.44 40.25
CA TRP A 730 -11.74 -4.67 39.13
C TRP A 730 -13.06 -5.26 38.62
N LEU A 731 -14.14 -4.50 38.75
CA LEU A 731 -15.42 -4.83 38.15
C LEU A 731 -15.43 -4.61 36.62
N GLY A 732 -16.50 -5.06 35.96
CA GLY A 732 -16.70 -4.86 34.52
C GLY A 732 -16.82 -3.38 34.11
N TRP A 733 -16.57 -3.11 32.83
CA TRP A 733 -16.73 -1.77 32.25
C TRP A 733 -18.20 -1.39 32.05
N ALA A 734 -18.65 -0.34 32.73
CA ALA A 734 -19.90 0.36 32.46
C ALA A 734 -19.74 1.40 31.35
N LYS A 735 -20.86 1.81 30.73
CA LYS A 735 -20.90 2.77 29.62
C LYS A 735 -21.96 3.86 29.86
N ASN A 736 -21.67 5.11 29.49
CA ASN A 736 -22.64 6.21 29.35
C ASN A 736 -23.77 6.25 30.41
N GLY A 737 -23.44 6.42 31.69
CA GLY A 737 -24.41 6.56 32.78
C GLY A 737 -24.91 5.25 33.38
N ALA A 738 -24.56 4.08 32.82
CA ALA A 738 -24.74 2.80 33.50
C ALA A 738 -23.88 2.74 34.77
N TYR A 739 -24.33 2.02 35.80
CA TYR A 739 -23.63 2.03 37.08
C TYR A 739 -22.37 1.15 37.07
N ALA A 740 -21.33 1.59 37.79
CA ALA A 740 -20.14 0.82 38.10
C ALA A 740 -19.89 0.84 39.61
N GLY A 741 -19.63 -0.31 40.24
CA GLY A 741 -19.42 -0.45 41.68
C GLY A 741 -20.52 -1.23 42.38
N THR A 742 -20.66 -1.07 43.70
CA THR A 742 -21.72 -1.75 44.47
C THR A 742 -22.61 -0.76 45.21
N THR A 743 -23.77 -1.21 45.68
CA THR A 743 -24.57 -0.50 46.67
C THR A 743 -25.13 -1.50 47.68
N LYS A 744 -25.56 -1.04 48.87
CA LYS A 744 -26.13 -1.88 49.94
C LYS A 744 -25.18 -2.90 50.60
N LEU A 745 -23.98 -3.14 50.06
CA LEU A 745 -23.02 -4.14 50.56
C LEU A 745 -21.99 -3.61 51.57
N ASN A 746 -21.95 -2.30 51.79
CA ASN A 746 -20.92 -1.63 52.59
C ASN A 746 -19.46 -1.94 52.17
N LEU A 747 -19.23 -2.07 50.86
CA LEU A 747 -17.91 -2.29 50.27
C LEU A 747 -17.40 -0.99 49.62
N GLN A 748 -16.17 -0.61 49.91
CA GLN A 748 -15.53 0.59 49.38
C GLN A 748 -14.99 0.40 47.95
N VAL A 749 -15.02 1.47 47.15
CA VAL A 749 -14.23 1.62 45.93
C VAL A 749 -12.82 2.07 46.32
N GLU A 750 -11.80 1.34 45.89
CA GLU A 750 -10.40 1.67 46.12
C GLU A 750 -9.74 2.42 44.95
N ALA A 751 -10.26 2.25 43.73
CA ALA A 751 -9.74 2.90 42.53
C ALA A 751 -10.75 3.01 41.39
N ILE A 752 -10.50 3.94 40.46
CA ILE A 752 -11.33 4.26 39.29
C ILE A 752 -10.46 4.20 38.02
N GLN A 753 -11.03 3.69 36.93
CA GLN A 753 -10.51 3.83 35.56
C GLN A 753 -11.61 4.37 34.64
N VAL A 754 -11.27 5.33 33.77
CA VAL A 754 -12.19 5.93 32.77
C VAL A 754 -11.45 6.08 31.44
N THR A 755 -12.11 5.72 30.34
CA THR A 755 -11.57 5.92 28.98
C THR A 755 -12.69 6.18 27.98
N VAL A 756 -12.33 6.42 26.73
CA VAL A 756 -13.24 6.83 25.66
C VAL A 756 -12.91 6.11 24.35
N THR A 757 -13.97 5.70 23.65
CA THR A 757 -13.92 5.09 22.32
C THR A 757 -14.83 5.86 21.35
N GLY A 758 -14.71 5.62 20.05
CA GLY A 758 -15.74 6.08 19.12
C GLY A 758 -17.09 5.43 19.39
N LYS A 759 -18.16 6.02 18.84
CA LYS A 759 -19.54 5.62 19.11
C LYS A 759 -19.77 4.16 18.74
N GLY A 760 -20.31 3.37 19.67
CA GLY A 760 -20.60 1.95 19.42
C GLY A 760 -19.37 1.08 19.13
N SER A 761 -18.15 1.55 19.37
CA SER A 761 -16.95 0.71 19.34
C SER A 761 -16.97 -0.31 20.50
N ALA A 762 -16.14 -1.34 20.38
CA ALA A 762 -16.01 -2.39 21.40
C ALA A 762 -15.59 -1.83 22.78
N ALA A 763 -15.99 -2.54 23.85
CA ALA A 763 -15.60 -2.21 25.21
C ALA A 763 -14.09 -2.41 25.43
N PRO A 764 -13.43 -1.66 26.33
CA PRO A 764 -12.01 -1.87 26.69
C PRO A 764 -11.70 -3.19 27.42
N GLY A 765 -12.71 -4.04 27.65
CA GLY A 765 -12.62 -5.31 28.35
C GLY A 765 -14.02 -5.83 28.70
N SER A 766 -14.10 -6.82 29.59
CA SER A 766 -15.39 -7.37 30.04
C SER A 766 -16.32 -6.31 30.62
N THR A 767 -17.58 -6.32 30.20
CA THR A 767 -18.68 -5.51 30.75
C THR A 767 -19.51 -6.28 31.80
N THR A 768 -19.22 -7.56 32.02
CA THR A 768 -19.93 -8.42 32.96
C THR A 768 -19.73 -7.93 34.39
N ARG A 769 -20.83 -7.82 35.16
CA ARG A 769 -20.83 -7.39 36.57
C ARG A 769 -20.09 -6.05 36.77
N SER A 770 -20.35 -5.05 35.93
CA SER A 770 -19.92 -3.67 36.21
C SER A 770 -20.52 -3.15 37.53
N TYR A 771 -21.74 -3.58 37.83
CA TYR A 771 -22.50 -3.18 39.02
C TYR A 771 -23.36 -4.32 39.59
N PHE A 772 -23.54 -4.31 40.91
CA PHE A 772 -24.51 -5.15 41.64
C PHE A 772 -24.86 -4.57 43.03
N ASP A 773 -26.03 -4.89 43.56
CA ASP A 773 -26.55 -4.42 44.86
C ASP A 773 -26.86 -5.58 45.86
N HIS A 774 -26.40 -6.78 45.52
CA HIS A 774 -26.42 -8.00 46.34
C HIS A 774 -25.03 -8.67 46.28
N TYR A 775 -24.61 -9.42 47.30
CA TYR A 775 -23.33 -10.13 47.26
C TYR A 775 -23.31 -11.15 46.11
N VAL A 776 -22.42 -10.93 45.14
CA VAL A 776 -22.13 -11.87 44.06
C VAL A 776 -20.98 -12.76 44.54
N TYR A 777 -21.12 -14.08 44.45
CA TYR A 777 -20.28 -15.02 45.21
C TYR A 777 -18.75 -14.88 45.02
N ILE A 778 -18.00 -14.84 46.13
CA ILE A 778 -16.56 -15.21 46.21
C ILE A 778 -16.24 -15.91 47.55
N GLY A 779 -17.04 -16.91 47.95
CA GLY A 779 -16.53 -17.92 48.89
C GLY A 779 -15.36 -18.69 48.24
N TRP A 780 -14.65 -19.55 48.99
CA TRP A 780 -13.58 -20.41 48.44
C TRP A 780 -13.93 -20.93 47.04
N GLN A 781 -13.12 -20.67 46.01
CA GLN A 781 -13.39 -21.20 44.67
C GLN A 781 -12.49 -22.41 44.41
N ASN A 782 -13.12 -23.51 44.02
CA ASN A 782 -12.42 -24.69 43.55
C ASN A 782 -11.87 -24.43 42.13
N PRO A 783 -10.88 -25.19 41.64
CA PRO A 783 -10.56 -25.21 40.21
C PRO A 783 -11.83 -25.44 39.37
N SER A 784 -11.97 -24.73 38.25
CA SER A 784 -13.24 -24.60 37.50
C SER A 784 -13.86 -25.91 36.99
N GLN A 785 -13.06 -26.99 36.92
CA GLN A 785 -13.50 -28.34 36.60
C GLN A 785 -14.30 -29.05 37.71
N TYR A 786 -14.34 -28.50 38.92
CA TYR A 786 -15.07 -29.04 40.08
C TYR A 786 -16.23 -28.12 40.50
N PRO A 787 -17.26 -28.63 41.19
CA PRO A 787 -18.36 -27.82 41.70
C PRO A 787 -17.86 -26.67 42.58
N GLN A 788 -18.43 -25.48 42.37
CA GLN A 788 -18.07 -24.26 43.10
C GLN A 788 -18.90 -24.10 44.37
N VAL A 789 -18.35 -23.44 45.39
CA VAL A 789 -19.05 -23.17 46.66
C VAL A 789 -19.41 -21.70 46.80
N SER A 790 -20.42 -21.42 47.62
CA SER A 790 -21.21 -20.19 47.51
C SER A 790 -21.79 -19.74 48.86
N CYS A 791 -21.66 -18.46 49.21
CA CYS A 791 -22.23 -17.91 50.46
C CYS A 791 -23.76 -17.81 50.50
N ASN A 792 -24.43 -17.72 49.34
CA ASN A 792 -25.89 -17.79 49.27
C ASN A 792 -26.37 -19.24 49.11
N THR A 793 -27.54 -19.56 49.67
CA THR A 793 -28.22 -20.86 49.55
C THR A 793 -28.49 -21.26 48.09
N VAL A 794 -28.31 -22.54 47.77
CA VAL A 794 -28.64 -23.13 46.45
C VAL A 794 -30.12 -22.94 46.12
N LYS A 795 -30.43 -22.64 44.85
CA LYS A 795 -31.81 -22.57 44.35
C LYS A 795 -32.07 -23.77 43.47
N LEU A 796 -33.07 -24.58 43.82
CA LEU A 796 -33.48 -25.70 42.98
C LEU A 796 -34.17 -25.21 41.69
N PRO A 797 -34.07 -25.95 40.58
CA PRO A 797 -34.86 -25.68 39.37
C PRO A 797 -36.38 -25.66 39.63
N ASP A 798 -37.12 -24.86 38.87
CA ASP A 798 -38.57 -24.62 39.05
C ASP A 798 -39.47 -25.87 38.88
N TYR A 799 -38.91 -27.00 38.41
CA TYR A 799 -39.61 -28.28 38.35
C TYR A 799 -39.60 -29.03 39.70
N CYS A 800 -38.67 -28.73 40.61
CA CYS A 800 -38.56 -29.38 41.92
C CYS A 800 -39.72 -28.94 42.83
N LYS A 801 -40.61 -29.87 43.19
CA LYS A 801 -41.86 -29.57 43.93
C LYS A 801 -42.16 -30.61 45.02
N GLY A 802 -42.94 -30.22 46.03
CA GLY A 802 -43.37 -31.11 47.13
C GLY A 802 -42.29 -31.35 48.19
N GLU A 803 -42.34 -32.51 48.86
CA GLU A 803 -41.49 -32.84 50.03
C GLU A 803 -39.97 -32.74 49.75
N PHE A 804 -39.54 -33.05 48.53
CA PHE A 804 -38.14 -33.14 48.13
C PHE A 804 -37.58 -31.82 47.57
N THR A 805 -37.99 -30.69 48.15
CA THR A 805 -37.47 -29.35 47.83
C THR A 805 -36.64 -28.72 48.94
N TYR A 806 -36.42 -29.42 50.05
CA TYR A 806 -35.63 -28.87 51.14
C TYR A 806 -34.16 -28.66 50.71
N VAL A 807 -33.66 -27.44 50.87
CA VAL A 807 -32.24 -27.10 50.73
C VAL A 807 -31.75 -26.58 52.07
N THR A 808 -30.67 -27.18 52.59
CA THR A 808 -29.96 -26.61 53.74
C THR A 808 -29.43 -25.22 53.37
N PRO A 809 -29.76 -24.16 54.13
CA PRO A 809 -29.22 -22.82 53.88
C PRO A 809 -27.69 -22.80 53.93
N SER A 810 -27.07 -22.02 53.04
CA SER A 810 -25.60 -21.83 53.10
C SER A 810 -25.21 -21.08 54.37
N ARG A 811 -24.01 -21.39 54.88
CA ARG A 811 -23.50 -20.95 56.18
C ARG A 811 -22.11 -20.34 56.12
N ILE A 812 -21.50 -20.36 54.94
CA ILE A 812 -20.15 -19.82 54.73
C ILE A 812 -20.25 -18.31 54.43
N PRO A 813 -19.38 -17.46 55.00
CA PRO A 813 -19.39 -16.03 54.71
C PRO A 813 -18.97 -15.74 53.26
N TYR A 814 -19.18 -14.51 52.79
CA TYR A 814 -18.87 -14.13 51.41
C TYR A 814 -17.37 -14.19 51.05
N ASN A 815 -16.49 -14.29 52.05
CA ASN A 815 -15.03 -14.38 51.97
C ASN A 815 -14.49 -15.70 52.56
N ALA A 816 -15.31 -16.74 52.62
CA ALA A 816 -15.00 -18.00 53.30
C ALA A 816 -13.71 -18.67 52.81
N THR A 817 -12.88 -19.09 53.77
CA THR A 817 -11.72 -19.94 53.49
C THR A 817 -12.13 -21.39 53.19
N ARG A 818 -11.18 -22.20 52.71
CA ARG A 818 -11.34 -23.65 52.56
C ARG A 818 -11.77 -24.33 53.88
N GLU A 819 -11.28 -23.85 55.01
CA GLU A 819 -11.54 -24.43 56.34
C GLU A 819 -12.93 -24.01 56.88
N ASP A 820 -13.41 -22.80 56.57
CA ASP A 820 -14.79 -22.41 56.87
C ASP A 820 -15.79 -23.30 56.12
N CYS A 821 -15.48 -23.66 54.87
CA CYS A 821 -16.29 -24.57 54.06
C CYS A 821 -16.31 -25.98 54.66
N ILE A 822 -15.16 -26.52 55.07
CA ILE A 822 -15.07 -27.82 55.74
C ILE A 822 -15.84 -27.83 57.07
N ASN A 823 -15.75 -26.76 57.87
CA ASN A 823 -16.45 -26.71 59.14
C ASN A 823 -17.96 -26.50 58.96
N ALA A 824 -18.43 -25.70 58.00
CA ALA A 824 -19.86 -25.62 57.67
C ALA A 824 -20.42 -26.98 57.17
N PHE A 825 -19.68 -27.68 56.31
CA PHE A 825 -20.00 -29.01 55.79
C PHE A 825 -20.11 -30.07 56.89
N ILE A 826 -19.10 -30.15 57.78
CA ILE A 826 -19.05 -31.12 58.87
C ILE A 826 -20.03 -30.77 59.99
N GLN A 827 -20.13 -29.50 60.39
CA GLN A 827 -21.10 -29.05 61.39
C GLN A 827 -22.52 -29.45 60.98
N ARG A 828 -22.84 -29.34 59.68
CA ARG A 828 -24.11 -29.82 59.17
C ARG A 828 -24.28 -31.33 59.31
N ALA A 829 -23.24 -32.13 59.11
CA ALA A 829 -23.30 -33.58 59.29
C ALA A 829 -23.58 -33.98 60.76
N TYR A 830 -23.03 -33.26 61.73
CA TYR A 830 -23.34 -33.46 63.15
C TYR A 830 -24.81 -33.18 63.49
N GLU A 831 -25.42 -32.16 62.89
CA GLU A 831 -26.84 -31.83 63.09
C GLU A 831 -27.81 -32.89 62.54
N TYR A 832 -27.35 -33.75 61.63
CA TYR A 832 -28.15 -34.87 61.12
C TYR A 832 -28.13 -36.10 62.02
N LEU A 833 -27.28 -36.18 63.06
CA LEU A 833 -27.15 -37.39 63.90
C LEU A 833 -28.49 -37.84 64.49
N GLY A 834 -28.78 -39.14 64.40
CA GLY A 834 -30.07 -39.73 64.78
C GLY A 834 -31.19 -39.59 63.75
N THR A 835 -30.99 -38.85 62.65
CA THR A 835 -31.94 -38.84 61.52
C THR A 835 -32.01 -40.23 60.91
N ARG A 836 -33.22 -40.78 60.74
CA ARG A 836 -33.45 -42.11 60.16
C ARG A 836 -32.96 -42.21 58.70
N TYR A 837 -32.49 -43.40 58.34
CA TYR A 837 -32.18 -43.74 56.94
C TYR A 837 -33.44 -44.19 56.22
N ILE A 838 -33.70 -43.60 55.04
CA ILE A 838 -34.64 -44.10 54.04
C ILE A 838 -34.02 -43.81 52.67
N GLU A 839 -34.04 -44.78 51.76
CA GLU A 839 -33.53 -44.63 50.39
C GLU A 839 -34.70 -44.41 49.41
N PRO A 840 -34.62 -43.48 48.44
CA PRO A 840 -33.66 -42.39 48.30
C PRO A 840 -34.25 -41.07 48.84
N TYR A 841 -33.86 -40.68 50.07
CA TYR A 841 -34.34 -39.44 50.71
C TYR A 841 -33.19 -38.44 50.96
N SER A 842 -33.51 -37.15 50.89
CA SER A 842 -32.60 -36.03 51.20
C SER A 842 -33.37 -34.84 51.80
N THR A 843 -34.03 -35.05 52.95
CA THR A 843 -34.83 -34.00 53.62
C THR A 843 -34.02 -33.24 54.68
N ALA A 844 -34.68 -32.35 55.43
CA ALA A 844 -34.13 -31.72 56.63
C ALA A 844 -33.77 -32.73 57.75
N PRO A 845 -32.93 -32.34 58.74
CA PRO A 845 -32.61 -33.16 59.90
C PRO A 845 -33.85 -33.56 60.70
N GLY A 846 -33.81 -34.75 61.31
CA GLY A 846 -34.97 -35.38 61.95
C GLY A 846 -36.00 -35.96 60.96
N GLY A 847 -35.92 -35.61 59.68
CA GLY A 847 -36.76 -36.17 58.61
C GLY A 847 -36.29 -37.57 58.17
N ALA A 848 -35.67 -37.69 56.99
CA ALA A 848 -34.94 -38.88 56.55
C ALA A 848 -33.87 -38.53 55.51
N VAL A 849 -32.73 -39.23 55.54
CA VAL A 849 -31.65 -39.11 54.54
C VAL A 849 -30.98 -40.45 54.26
N ASP A 850 -30.64 -40.74 53.00
CA ASP A 850 -29.66 -41.80 52.68
C ASP A 850 -28.21 -41.27 52.73
N CYS A 851 -27.25 -42.09 52.32
CA CYS A 851 -25.83 -41.76 52.33
C CYS A 851 -25.47 -40.55 51.44
N SER A 852 -25.98 -40.52 50.21
CA SER A 852 -25.84 -39.41 49.27
C SER A 852 -26.74 -38.24 49.63
N GLY A 853 -27.95 -38.51 50.10
CA GLY A 853 -28.90 -37.48 50.54
C GLY A 853 -28.39 -36.67 51.73
N LEU A 854 -27.65 -37.30 52.65
CA LEU A 854 -26.92 -36.63 53.73
C LEU A 854 -25.80 -35.74 53.18
N VAL A 855 -24.91 -36.30 52.35
CA VAL A 855 -23.78 -35.56 51.77
C VAL A 855 -24.26 -34.34 50.98
N LEU A 856 -25.31 -34.48 50.17
CA LEU A 856 -25.91 -33.40 49.40
C LEU A 856 -26.36 -32.23 50.30
N GLN A 857 -27.05 -32.52 51.40
CA GLN A 857 -27.51 -31.50 52.35
C GLN A 857 -26.35 -30.85 53.14
N CYS A 858 -25.27 -31.59 53.38
CA CYS A 858 -24.03 -31.03 53.93
C CYS A 858 -23.34 -30.10 52.92
N LEU A 859 -23.25 -30.47 51.64
CA LEU A 859 -22.67 -29.62 50.59
C LEU A 859 -23.47 -28.33 50.38
N TYR A 860 -24.79 -28.39 50.47
CA TYR A 860 -25.66 -27.21 50.47
C TYR A 860 -25.43 -26.24 51.64
N ALA A 861 -24.89 -26.69 52.79
CA ALA A 861 -24.43 -25.79 53.86
C ALA A 861 -23.22 -24.91 53.46
N THR A 862 -22.55 -25.24 52.35
CA THR A 862 -21.51 -24.41 51.71
C THR A 862 -22.02 -23.74 50.44
N GLY A 863 -23.33 -23.81 50.16
CA GLY A 863 -23.94 -23.33 48.92
C GLY A 863 -23.37 -23.98 47.66
N MET A 864 -22.79 -25.18 47.76
CA MET A 864 -22.25 -25.91 46.61
C MET A 864 -23.41 -26.43 45.76
N ASP A 865 -23.60 -25.85 44.58
CA ASP A 865 -24.64 -26.31 43.66
C ASP A 865 -24.11 -27.44 42.77
N LEU A 866 -24.78 -28.59 42.83
CA LEU A 866 -24.52 -29.75 41.97
C LEU A 866 -25.52 -29.84 40.79
N GLY A 867 -26.44 -28.88 40.68
CA GLY A 867 -27.38 -28.67 39.57
C GLY A 867 -28.30 -29.84 39.31
N TRP A 868 -27.85 -30.77 38.46
CA TRP A 868 -28.56 -32.00 38.13
C TRP A 868 -28.75 -32.88 39.37
N TYR A 869 -27.74 -32.99 40.23
CA TYR A 869 -27.84 -33.72 41.50
C TYR A 869 -28.52 -32.84 42.55
N ASN A 870 -29.80 -33.12 42.83
CA ASN A 870 -30.61 -32.37 43.78
C ASN A 870 -31.63 -33.28 44.48
N PRO A 871 -32.23 -32.88 45.62
CA PRO A 871 -33.08 -33.77 46.44
C PRO A 871 -34.29 -34.33 45.69
N TYR A 872 -34.86 -33.55 44.76
CA TYR A 872 -36.00 -33.96 43.95
C TYR A 872 -35.60 -35.04 42.94
N ASN A 873 -34.56 -34.80 42.15
CA ASN A 873 -34.08 -35.77 41.16
C ASN A 873 -33.55 -37.04 41.84
N HIS A 874 -32.84 -36.90 42.96
CA HIS A 874 -32.37 -38.02 43.77
C HIS A 874 -33.52 -38.92 44.26
N ARG A 875 -34.69 -38.34 44.58
CA ARG A 875 -35.89 -39.11 44.95
C ARG A 875 -36.60 -39.76 43.76
N TRP A 876 -36.71 -39.05 42.63
CA TRP A 876 -37.65 -39.41 41.55
C TRP A 876 -37.02 -40.00 40.28
N LEU A 877 -35.70 -39.88 40.09
CA LEU A 877 -34.98 -40.44 38.94
C LEU A 877 -34.20 -41.71 39.37
N PRO A 878 -34.48 -42.89 38.79
CA PRO A 878 -33.76 -44.14 39.12
C PRO A 878 -32.24 -44.04 38.97
N GLU A 879 -31.77 -43.23 38.01
CA GLU A 879 -30.35 -42.99 37.75
C GLU A 879 -29.66 -42.27 38.91
N GLN A 880 -30.41 -41.55 39.76
CA GLN A 880 -29.89 -40.79 40.90
C GLN A 880 -30.11 -41.43 42.27
N THR A 881 -30.80 -42.57 42.35
CA THR A 881 -30.95 -43.34 43.60
C THR A 881 -29.59 -43.65 44.24
N TYR A 882 -28.57 -43.96 43.43
CA TYR A 882 -27.21 -44.26 43.89
C TYR A 882 -26.20 -43.17 43.54
N ASN A 883 -26.51 -41.92 43.89
CA ASN A 883 -25.64 -40.76 43.64
C ASN A 883 -24.22 -40.90 44.23
N SER A 884 -24.07 -41.66 45.33
CA SER A 884 -22.78 -42.11 45.87
C SER A 884 -21.87 -42.76 44.81
N THR A 885 -22.44 -43.62 43.96
CA THR A 885 -21.73 -44.35 42.91
C THR A 885 -21.49 -43.48 41.67
N ASN A 886 -22.42 -42.57 41.37
CA ASN A 886 -22.30 -41.61 40.28
C ASN A 886 -21.12 -40.63 40.52
N TRP A 887 -21.04 -40.05 41.71
CA TRP A 887 -19.98 -39.08 42.05
C TRP A 887 -18.58 -39.72 42.05
N TYR A 888 -18.47 -40.97 42.50
CA TYR A 888 -17.23 -41.75 42.45
C TYR A 888 -16.81 -42.06 41.00
N ARG A 889 -17.71 -42.61 40.17
CA ARG A 889 -17.41 -42.96 38.77
C ARG A 889 -17.05 -41.75 37.90
N ASN A 890 -17.72 -40.63 38.13
CA ASN A 890 -17.60 -39.42 37.32
C ASN A 890 -16.54 -38.44 37.85
N ASN A 891 -15.77 -38.80 38.89
CA ASN A 891 -14.80 -37.91 39.57
C ASN A 891 -15.38 -36.52 39.90
N THR A 892 -16.64 -36.46 40.35
CA THR A 892 -17.39 -35.20 40.58
C THR A 892 -16.73 -34.31 41.64
N PHE A 893 -15.93 -34.89 42.52
CA PHE A 893 -15.01 -34.21 43.42
C PHE A 893 -13.60 -34.76 43.19
N MET A 894 -12.56 -33.96 43.48
CA MET A 894 -11.17 -34.35 43.20
C MET A 894 -10.80 -35.68 43.87
N PRO A 895 -10.44 -36.74 43.12
CA PRO A 895 -10.01 -38.00 43.71
C PRO A 895 -8.75 -37.84 44.56
N VAL A 896 -8.68 -38.53 45.70
CA VAL A 896 -7.50 -38.55 46.57
C VAL A 896 -7.19 -39.99 47.01
N SER A 897 -5.90 -40.28 47.26
CA SER A 897 -5.50 -41.56 47.83
C SER A 897 -6.15 -41.77 49.20
N VAL A 898 -6.53 -43.01 49.50
CA VAL A 898 -7.02 -43.42 50.84
C VAL A 898 -5.94 -43.17 51.92
N SER A 899 -4.65 -43.19 51.56
CA SER A 899 -3.53 -42.81 52.44
C SER A 899 -3.35 -41.29 52.62
N SER A 900 -4.16 -40.45 51.96
CA SER A 900 -4.02 -38.99 51.94
C SER A 900 -5.32 -38.25 52.32
N ILE A 901 -6.25 -38.97 52.96
CA ILE A 901 -7.53 -38.44 53.42
C ILE A 901 -7.35 -37.42 54.55
N LYS A 902 -8.12 -36.33 54.46
CA LYS A 902 -8.16 -35.23 55.43
C LYS A 902 -9.61 -34.99 55.85
N ARG A 903 -9.79 -34.44 57.05
CA ARG A 903 -11.11 -33.98 57.55
C ARG A 903 -11.81 -33.14 56.47
N GLY A 904 -13.04 -33.52 56.12
CA GLY A 904 -13.84 -32.91 55.06
C GLY A 904 -13.85 -33.67 53.72
N ASP A 905 -12.99 -34.69 53.55
CA ASP A 905 -13.04 -35.57 52.38
C ASP A 905 -14.21 -36.57 52.48
N LEU A 906 -14.69 -37.04 51.32
CA LEU A 906 -15.67 -38.12 51.18
C LEU A 906 -14.96 -39.47 51.04
N ILE A 907 -15.48 -40.49 51.73
CA ILE A 907 -15.02 -41.87 51.66
C ILE A 907 -16.07 -42.71 50.94
N TYR A 908 -15.67 -43.47 49.93
CA TYR A 908 -16.55 -44.31 49.13
C TYR A 908 -16.37 -45.79 49.43
N TYR A 909 -17.48 -46.51 49.37
CA TYR A 909 -17.59 -47.97 49.48
C TYR A 909 -18.47 -48.46 48.33
N ARG A 910 -18.61 -49.77 48.15
CA ARG A 910 -19.46 -50.34 47.08
C ARG A 910 -20.94 -50.00 47.31
N GLY A 911 -21.43 -48.94 46.65
CA GLY A 911 -22.81 -48.44 46.75
C GLY A 911 -23.04 -47.33 47.79
N HIS A 912 -22.03 -46.96 48.58
CA HIS A 912 -22.20 -46.12 49.78
C HIS A 912 -21.15 -45.00 49.87
N VAL A 913 -21.48 -43.90 50.57
CA VAL A 913 -20.58 -42.77 50.81
C VAL A 913 -20.68 -42.26 52.25
N ALA A 914 -19.56 -41.78 52.80
CA ALA A 914 -19.48 -41.23 54.15
C ALA A 914 -18.61 -39.96 54.20
N ILE A 915 -18.82 -39.11 55.21
CA ILE A 915 -18.04 -37.89 55.44
C ILE A 915 -16.92 -38.19 56.44
N TYR A 916 -15.65 -37.98 56.07
CA TYR A 916 -14.52 -38.16 56.98
C TYR A 916 -14.35 -36.96 57.92
N ILE A 917 -14.49 -37.19 59.23
CA ILE A 917 -14.43 -36.11 60.24
C ILE A 917 -13.05 -35.97 60.91
N GLY A 918 -12.13 -36.90 60.63
CA GLY A 918 -10.79 -37.01 61.22
C GLY A 918 -10.63 -38.27 62.08
N ASN A 919 -9.43 -38.51 62.59
CA ASN A 919 -9.11 -39.55 63.58
C ASN A 919 -9.64 -40.98 63.28
N GLY A 920 -9.71 -41.37 62.01
CA GLY A 920 -10.26 -42.67 61.59
C GLY A 920 -11.78 -42.81 61.71
N GLN A 921 -12.50 -41.69 61.95
CA GLN A 921 -13.95 -41.65 62.12
C GLN A 921 -14.67 -40.98 60.93
N ILE A 922 -15.89 -41.44 60.70
CA ILE A 922 -16.81 -40.95 59.66
C ILE A 922 -18.17 -40.58 60.27
N ILE A 923 -18.93 -39.73 59.58
CA ILE A 923 -20.39 -39.62 59.73
C ILE A 923 -21.04 -40.18 58.47
N ASP A 924 -22.01 -41.09 58.64
CA ASP A 924 -22.74 -41.71 57.53
C ASP A 924 -24.18 -42.10 57.90
N SER A 925 -25.08 -42.12 56.91
CA SER A 925 -26.46 -42.61 57.07
C SER A 925 -26.58 -44.06 56.59
N TRP A 926 -26.93 -44.99 57.48
CA TRP A 926 -26.87 -46.43 57.19
C TRP A 926 -28.21 -47.15 57.40
N PRO A 927 -28.56 -48.15 56.55
CA PRO A 927 -29.74 -49.01 56.73
C PRO A 927 -29.94 -49.51 58.16
N GLY A 928 -31.15 -49.30 58.69
CA GLY A 928 -31.52 -49.73 60.05
C GLY A 928 -30.80 -49.00 61.20
N ARG A 929 -29.98 -47.98 60.92
CA ARG A 929 -29.26 -47.18 61.94
C ARG A 929 -29.49 -45.67 61.82
N GLY A 930 -29.72 -45.17 60.61
CA GLY A 930 -29.72 -43.73 60.36
C GLY A 930 -28.33 -43.11 60.43
N VAL A 931 -28.28 -41.80 60.63
CA VAL A 931 -27.04 -41.01 60.65
C VAL A 931 -26.30 -41.19 61.96
N THR A 932 -25.08 -41.73 61.89
CA THR A 932 -24.26 -42.06 63.07
C THR A 932 -22.77 -41.74 62.86
N ILE A 933 -22.01 -41.57 63.95
CA ILE A 933 -20.55 -41.54 63.92
C ILE A 933 -20.04 -42.99 64.01
N ARG A 934 -19.18 -43.40 63.08
CA ARG A 934 -18.59 -44.76 63.06
C ARG A 934 -17.11 -44.72 62.70
N GLY A 935 -16.40 -45.83 62.88
CA GLY A 935 -15.04 -45.99 62.36
C GLY A 935 -15.05 -46.17 60.83
N ILE A 936 -14.01 -45.71 60.14
CA ILE A 936 -13.94 -45.67 58.67
C ILE A 936 -14.15 -47.04 57.99
N ASN A 937 -13.80 -48.15 58.63
CA ASN A 937 -14.01 -49.49 58.06
C ASN A 937 -15.39 -50.12 58.42
N ALA A 938 -16.23 -49.43 59.20
CA ALA A 938 -17.52 -49.96 59.67
C ALA A 938 -18.64 -50.07 58.60
N PRO A 939 -18.62 -49.33 57.47
CA PRO A 939 -19.51 -49.59 56.33
C PRO A 939 -19.02 -50.74 55.43
N GLY A 940 -17.75 -51.14 55.55
CA GLY A 940 -17.11 -52.16 54.71
C GLY A 940 -15.76 -51.69 54.15
N THR A 941 -15.29 -52.34 53.09
CA THR A 941 -14.04 -51.98 52.40
C THR A 941 -14.15 -50.65 51.67
N VAL A 942 -13.26 -49.71 51.98
CA VAL A 942 -13.10 -48.45 51.25
C VAL A 942 -12.61 -48.73 49.83
N ILE A 943 -13.29 -48.17 48.82
CA ILE A 943 -12.92 -48.28 47.40
C ILE A 943 -12.25 -47.00 46.85
N GLY A 944 -12.23 -45.93 47.64
CA GLY A 944 -11.53 -44.69 47.33
C GLY A 944 -12.02 -43.50 48.16
N ALA A 945 -11.46 -42.34 47.91
CA ALA A 945 -11.84 -41.08 48.55
C ALA A 945 -11.79 -39.91 47.55
N ALA A 946 -12.53 -38.84 47.84
CA ALA A 946 -12.47 -37.61 47.06
C ALA A 946 -12.64 -36.36 47.95
N ARG A 947 -12.17 -35.21 47.46
CA ARG A 947 -12.07 -33.96 48.19
C ARG A 947 -13.02 -32.91 47.60
N PRO A 948 -14.13 -32.56 48.28
CA PRO A 948 -15.09 -31.55 47.77
C PRO A 948 -14.52 -30.12 47.80
N PHE A 949 -13.63 -29.81 48.74
CA PHE A 949 -13.00 -28.50 48.90
C PHE A 949 -11.53 -28.59 48.50
N VAL A 950 -11.25 -28.18 47.27
CA VAL A 950 -9.98 -28.40 46.56
C VAL A 950 -9.07 -27.20 46.74
N GLY A 951 -7.95 -27.45 47.43
CA GLY A 951 -6.87 -26.55 47.81
C GLY A 951 -5.87 -27.31 48.68
#